data_AF-A0A1E2SKJ7-F1
#
_entry.id   AF-A0A1E2SKJ7-F1
#
_cell.length_a   1.000
_cell.length_b   1.000
_cell.length_c   1.000
_cell.angle_alpha   90.00
_cell.angle_beta   90.00
_cell.angle_gamma   90.00
#
_symmetry.space_group_name_H-M   'P 1'
#
loop_
_entity.id
_entity.type
_entity.pdbx_description
1 polymer ?
#
loop_
_entity_poly.entity_id
_entity_poly.type
_entity_poly.pdbx_seq_one_letter_code
_entity_poly.pdbx_strand_id
1 'polypeptide(L)'
;MNPDVAPDQGNEPDAKYKQWLGNVLFSYATGPGDTTVRGVGSTPWRTAWTTQSSDGRTVSATADSVTITYQNSAKDQGISGFAFTENYSFDTDGSLVWKQTVTNTSGRRLVIGDWGIPVPNNELWKGGDEIYETRTIAHSYIGKNSSSIAIGRPSGQGPSILLSSDSATGSGFEYQDRWRTQEVGDTSWAWNSSDEGSNLKGLNVYYPKSMAIQKTNRGYLESTALNLGSGRSKTLTYRIAKTTSDADRQDALYAQGSLDVAVQPGMVVPYDQQVEIGIRVKGSISSVTAKNLNDLHGLSPTTPSVSLNRTNGAYSIYRLGFERTQLSNNQVTVAYKDSAGRPRSSVLQFFVIDKPASLLNDHANFMVTRQQWTAADGLSPSDIRYGTYDDWMMNASDGSVPTSSSPPQGRRNEYNGYWGLGDDWGLTHGEFLAAKNSVLPVAGEVSSLDMYLEKAVWENLMGNTPDSPEPSYLVYDFWEQGKPGSANDTPSYRGVCLSTRLKYLLRHVPDREEVPQSGGLHPPGDLVPERRFQRVREALQRFDLVQLEHGAEGEQTTPALIAALRAEGMTSQADEVVSKMATKYSNFASSKYPYGSEYSFDNTGEEAVYTLAALNLSSDRTNALRIMRDIVAKTRATRGQTPVLYWYADPTTNLGESWWESQYSAALAGYTMDDSTERPLCKRDPMRCHRASGRSWSASTTAPSS
;
A
#
# COMPACT_ATOMS: atom_id res chain seq x y z
N MET A 1 18.97 -9.06 -17.63
CA MET A 1 19.58 -9.40 -16.34
C MET A 1 19.92 -10.87 -16.26
N ASN A 2 20.22 -11.42 -15.07
CA ASN A 2 20.24 -12.88 -14.93
C ASN A 2 18.83 -13.39 -15.34
N PRO A 3 18.69 -14.21 -16.41
CA PRO A 3 17.40 -14.74 -16.83
C PRO A 3 16.73 -15.58 -15.74
N ASP A 4 17.49 -16.06 -14.75
CA ASP A 4 16.95 -16.84 -13.63
C ASP A 4 16.13 -15.97 -12.67
N VAL A 5 16.45 -14.67 -12.53
CA VAL A 5 15.86 -13.78 -11.51
C VAL A 5 14.83 -12.80 -12.07
N ALA A 6 14.93 -12.44 -13.35
CA ALA A 6 13.91 -11.68 -14.07
C ALA A 6 13.78 -12.20 -15.51
N PRO A 7 13.17 -13.40 -15.66
CA PRO A 7 13.07 -14.11 -16.94
C PRO A 7 12.38 -13.30 -18.03
N ASP A 8 11.35 -12.53 -17.71
CA ASP A 8 10.58 -11.77 -18.71
C ASP A 8 11.46 -10.69 -19.39
N GLN A 9 12.27 -9.96 -18.61
CA GLN A 9 13.25 -9.00 -19.16
C GLN A 9 14.51 -9.68 -19.71
N GLY A 10 14.93 -10.83 -19.16
CA GLY A 10 16.06 -11.61 -19.67
C GLY A 10 15.82 -12.18 -21.08
N ASN A 11 14.59 -12.66 -21.30
CA ASN A 11 14.14 -13.30 -22.54
C ASN A 11 13.59 -12.33 -23.58
N GLU A 12 13.48 -11.05 -23.26
CA GLU A 12 13.07 -9.99 -24.20
C GLU A 12 13.90 -10.08 -25.51
N PRO A 13 13.30 -10.29 -26.69
CA PRO A 13 14.08 -10.45 -27.92
C PRO A 13 14.77 -9.14 -28.35
N ASP A 14 14.17 -7.97 -28.08
CA ASP A 14 14.77 -6.70 -28.46
C ASP A 14 15.73 -6.18 -27.38
N ALA A 15 17.02 -6.11 -27.74
CA ALA A 15 18.07 -5.58 -26.87
C ALA A 15 17.80 -4.14 -26.38
N LYS A 16 16.97 -3.37 -27.10
CA LYS A 16 16.48 -2.05 -26.67
C LYS A 16 15.85 -2.12 -25.28
N TYR A 17 14.99 -3.12 -25.08
CA TYR A 17 14.08 -3.26 -23.96
C TYR A 17 14.67 -4.06 -22.79
N LYS A 18 15.82 -4.72 -22.98
CA LYS A 18 16.61 -5.32 -21.90
C LYS A 18 17.21 -4.26 -20.97
N GLN A 19 16.49 -3.91 -19.90
CA GLN A 19 16.96 -2.92 -18.93
C GLN A 19 17.85 -3.52 -17.84
N TRP A 20 18.82 -2.73 -17.40
CA TRP A 20 19.77 -3.04 -16.32
C TRP A 20 20.01 -1.79 -15.50
N LEU A 21 20.43 -1.94 -14.24
CA LEU A 21 20.99 -0.81 -13.51
C LEU A 21 22.21 -0.28 -14.30
N GLY A 22 22.23 1.02 -14.58
CA GLY A 22 23.21 1.65 -15.47
C GLY A 22 22.68 1.95 -16.88
N ASN A 23 21.59 1.31 -17.29
CA ASN A 23 20.89 1.78 -18.48
C ASN A 23 20.26 3.14 -18.20
N VAL A 24 20.27 4.02 -19.20
CA VAL A 24 19.66 5.35 -19.10
C VAL A 24 19.00 5.67 -20.42
N LEU A 25 17.85 6.33 -20.32
CA LEU A 25 17.17 6.92 -21.46
C LEU A 25 17.04 8.42 -21.32
N PHE A 26 17.00 9.10 -22.46
CA PHE A 26 16.81 10.52 -22.55
C PHE A 26 15.70 10.85 -23.51
N SER A 27 14.86 11.81 -23.13
CA SER A 27 14.10 12.62 -24.09
C SER A 27 14.84 13.94 -24.22
N TYR A 28 15.22 14.35 -25.42
CA TYR A 28 16.06 15.54 -25.65
C TYR A 28 15.70 16.29 -26.93
N ALA A 29 16.02 17.58 -26.96
CA ALA A 29 15.88 18.41 -28.15
C ALA A 29 17.00 19.46 -28.20
N THR A 30 17.35 19.91 -29.39
CA THR A 30 18.35 20.96 -29.59
C THR A 30 17.74 22.14 -30.33
N GLY A 31 17.93 23.36 -29.84
CA GLY A 31 17.41 24.54 -30.50
C GLY A 31 17.02 25.68 -29.55
N PRO A 32 16.61 26.83 -30.10
CA PRO A 32 16.05 27.94 -29.33
C PRO A 32 14.56 27.70 -29.01
N GLY A 33 14.01 28.51 -28.10
CA GLY A 33 12.59 28.51 -27.75
C GLY A 33 12.30 27.99 -26.34
N ASP A 34 11.01 28.03 -25.99
CA ASP A 34 10.50 27.58 -24.70
C ASP A 34 10.42 26.07 -24.64
N THR A 35 10.64 25.53 -23.45
CA THR A 35 10.54 24.09 -23.18
C THR A 35 9.13 23.75 -22.74
N THR A 36 8.52 22.76 -23.39
CA THR A 36 7.15 22.28 -23.10
C THR A 36 7.12 20.75 -23.06
N VAL A 37 5.99 20.18 -22.64
CA VAL A 37 5.77 18.73 -22.69
C VAL A 37 5.88 18.14 -24.12
N ARG A 38 5.80 18.98 -25.17
CA ARG A 38 5.88 18.54 -26.58
C ARG A 38 7.27 18.69 -27.20
N GLY A 39 8.16 19.50 -26.62
CA GLY A 39 9.48 19.77 -27.18
C GLY A 39 10.05 21.14 -26.79
N VAL A 40 10.98 21.65 -27.61
CA VAL A 40 11.63 22.96 -27.45
C VAL A 40 11.35 23.82 -28.67
N GLY A 41 10.61 24.92 -28.49
CA GLY A 41 10.10 25.71 -29.61
C GLY A 41 9.30 24.83 -30.58
N SER A 42 9.70 24.79 -31.85
CA SER A 42 9.12 23.91 -32.87
C SER A 42 9.81 22.55 -32.98
N THR A 43 10.83 22.27 -32.17
CA THR A 43 11.61 21.01 -32.23
C THR A 43 11.00 19.98 -31.26
N PRO A 44 10.41 18.87 -31.77
CA PRO A 44 9.84 17.85 -30.89
C PRO A 44 10.92 17.09 -30.12
N TRP A 45 10.52 16.43 -29.03
CA TRP A 45 11.41 15.54 -28.30
C TRP A 45 11.91 14.38 -29.17
N ARG A 46 13.22 14.13 -29.13
CA ARG A 46 13.88 12.92 -29.62
C ARG A 46 14.21 12.02 -28.45
N THR A 47 14.32 10.74 -28.72
CA THR A 47 14.63 9.73 -27.71
C THR A 47 16.05 9.19 -27.92
N ALA A 48 16.82 8.98 -26.85
CA ALA A 48 18.14 8.36 -26.89
C ALA A 48 18.32 7.34 -25.73
N TRP A 49 18.84 6.15 -26.02
CA TRP A 49 18.99 5.04 -25.06
C TRP A 49 20.44 4.55 -25.05
N THR A 50 20.98 4.28 -23.86
CA THR A 50 22.30 3.64 -23.76
C THR A 50 22.31 2.23 -24.37
N THR A 51 21.19 1.50 -24.35
CA THR A 51 21.03 0.19 -25.01
C THR A 51 21.16 0.27 -26.53
N GLN A 52 20.79 1.41 -27.11
CA GLN A 52 20.91 1.69 -28.55
C GLN A 52 22.21 2.41 -28.91
N SER A 53 23.20 2.44 -28.00
CA SER A 53 24.44 3.22 -28.17
C SER A 53 25.70 2.36 -28.09
N SER A 54 25.60 1.07 -28.38
CA SER A 54 26.73 0.12 -28.26
C SER A 54 27.89 0.41 -29.21
N ASP A 55 27.62 0.96 -30.40
CA ASP A 55 28.61 1.37 -31.40
C ASP A 55 29.37 2.65 -31.00
N GLY A 56 28.76 3.49 -30.16
CA GLY A 56 29.38 4.69 -29.58
C GLY A 56 29.91 4.50 -28.15
N ARG A 57 29.97 3.27 -27.64
CA ARG A 57 30.33 2.96 -26.25
C ARG A 57 31.82 2.66 -26.09
N THR A 58 32.43 3.31 -25.11
CA THR A 58 33.78 3.00 -24.62
C THR A 58 33.74 2.69 -23.13
N VAL A 59 34.60 1.76 -22.68
CA VAL A 59 34.69 1.34 -21.28
C VAL A 59 36.16 1.39 -20.86
N SER A 60 36.42 2.01 -19.70
CA SER A 60 37.71 1.95 -19.02
C SER A 60 37.50 1.55 -17.56
N ALA A 61 38.43 0.80 -16.99
CA ALA A 61 38.36 0.35 -15.60
C ALA A 61 39.72 0.46 -14.92
N THR A 62 39.69 0.75 -13.63
CA THR A 62 40.78 0.58 -12.67
C THR A 62 40.39 -0.49 -11.66
N ALA A 63 41.24 -0.78 -10.68
CA ALA A 63 40.90 -1.71 -9.60
C ALA A 63 39.62 -1.30 -8.84
N ASP A 64 39.42 0.01 -8.66
CA ASP A 64 38.37 0.55 -7.78
C ASP A 64 37.32 1.38 -8.52
N SER A 65 37.39 1.47 -9.86
CA SER A 65 36.43 2.25 -10.63
C SER A 65 36.20 1.73 -12.05
N VAL A 66 35.00 1.96 -12.58
CA VAL A 66 34.64 1.69 -13.96
C VAL A 66 34.01 2.94 -14.56
N THR A 67 34.48 3.36 -15.72
CA THR A 67 33.91 4.49 -16.49
C THR A 67 33.42 3.99 -17.83
N ILE A 68 32.17 4.31 -18.14
CA ILE A 68 31.54 4.01 -19.44
C ILE A 68 31.14 5.32 -20.09
N THR A 69 31.54 5.53 -21.34
CA THR A 69 31.15 6.72 -22.11
C THR A 69 30.40 6.30 -23.37
N TYR A 70 29.25 6.92 -23.59
CA TYR A 70 28.40 6.80 -24.78
C TYR A 70 28.40 8.12 -25.52
N GLN A 71 28.81 8.11 -26.78
CA GLN A 71 28.81 9.30 -27.63
C GLN A 71 28.85 8.92 -29.11
N ASN A 72 28.34 9.80 -29.97
CA ASN A 72 28.45 9.68 -31.43
C ASN A 72 27.90 8.36 -31.99
N SER A 73 26.86 7.81 -31.37
CA SER A 73 26.16 6.64 -31.89
C SER A 73 25.56 6.93 -33.27
N ALA A 74 25.73 6.00 -34.22
CA ALA A 74 25.15 6.05 -35.55
C ALA A 74 23.76 5.38 -35.62
N LYS A 75 23.41 4.57 -34.61
CA LYS A 75 22.09 3.93 -34.50
C LYS A 75 20.97 4.94 -34.26
N ASP A 76 19.78 4.62 -34.78
CA ASP A 76 18.57 5.33 -34.40
C ASP A 76 18.32 5.20 -32.89
N GLN A 77 17.83 6.28 -32.28
CA GLN A 77 17.69 6.40 -30.82
C GLN A 77 18.97 6.13 -30.01
N GLY A 78 20.15 6.18 -30.65
CA GLY A 78 21.43 6.18 -29.97
C GLY A 78 21.83 7.58 -29.48
N ILE A 79 22.74 7.63 -28.51
CA ILE A 79 23.25 8.88 -27.92
C ILE A 79 24.11 9.60 -28.97
N SER A 80 23.61 10.74 -29.44
CA SER A 80 24.24 11.58 -30.47
C SER A 80 23.90 13.06 -30.27
N GLY A 81 24.88 13.94 -30.49
CA GLY A 81 24.79 15.38 -30.18
C GLY A 81 25.05 15.72 -28.70
N PHE A 82 25.32 14.73 -27.87
CA PHE A 82 25.85 14.87 -26.52
C PHE A 82 26.66 13.63 -26.16
N ALA A 83 27.52 13.76 -25.15
CA ALA A 83 28.20 12.64 -24.54
C ALA A 83 27.55 12.33 -23.18
N PHE A 84 27.37 11.04 -22.89
CA PHE A 84 26.90 10.55 -21.61
C PHE A 84 27.96 9.65 -20.99
N THR A 85 28.45 10.01 -19.81
CA THR A 85 29.47 9.25 -19.08
C THR A 85 28.93 8.78 -17.75
N GLU A 86 29.05 7.49 -17.48
CA GLU A 86 28.84 6.90 -16.18
C GLU A 86 30.17 6.53 -15.54
N ASN A 87 30.30 6.78 -14.24
CA ASN A 87 31.44 6.36 -13.45
C ASN A 87 30.94 5.70 -12.16
N TYR A 88 31.42 4.49 -11.91
CA TYR A 88 31.15 3.69 -10.74
C TYR A 88 32.44 3.60 -9.93
N SER A 89 32.39 3.91 -8.64
CA SER A 89 33.55 3.89 -7.75
C SER A 89 33.10 3.63 -6.32
N PHE A 90 33.98 3.10 -5.46
CA PHE A 90 33.65 2.94 -4.03
C PHE A 90 34.06 4.17 -3.21
N ASP A 91 33.21 4.56 -2.26
CA ASP A 91 33.56 5.50 -1.20
C ASP A 91 34.26 4.74 -0.04
N THR A 92 34.87 5.50 0.87
CA THR A 92 35.60 4.98 2.03
C THR A 92 34.76 4.15 3.00
N ASP A 93 33.45 4.35 3.01
CA ASP A 93 32.48 3.57 3.79
C ASP A 93 32.02 2.27 3.09
N GLY A 94 32.54 2.01 1.89
CA GLY A 94 32.17 0.85 1.07
C GLY A 94 30.91 1.04 0.23
N SER A 95 30.27 2.21 0.27
CA SER A 95 29.15 2.53 -0.63
C SER A 95 29.62 2.69 -2.07
N LEU A 96 28.78 2.28 -3.02
CA LEU A 96 29.03 2.50 -4.44
C LEU A 96 28.54 3.90 -4.84
N VAL A 97 29.45 4.74 -5.30
CA VAL A 97 29.20 6.05 -5.87
C VAL A 97 29.01 5.91 -7.37
N TRP A 98 27.82 6.24 -7.85
CA TRP A 98 27.45 6.23 -9.26
C TRP A 98 27.27 7.65 -9.77
N LYS A 99 28.22 8.13 -10.58
CA LYS A 99 28.18 9.44 -11.21
C LYS A 99 27.71 9.31 -12.65
N GLN A 100 26.77 10.15 -13.04
CA GLN A 100 26.28 10.23 -14.41
C GLN A 100 26.45 11.67 -14.91
N THR A 101 27.11 11.83 -16.06
CA THR A 101 27.43 13.16 -16.62
C THR A 101 26.94 13.27 -18.05
N VAL A 102 26.10 14.27 -18.32
CA VAL A 102 25.73 14.68 -19.68
C VAL A 102 26.58 15.89 -20.06
N THR A 103 27.23 15.83 -21.22
CA THR A 103 28.00 16.94 -21.81
C THR A 103 27.44 17.27 -23.19
N ASN A 104 27.07 18.52 -23.41
CA ASN A 104 26.53 18.95 -24.69
C ASN A 104 27.63 19.11 -25.75
N THR A 105 27.59 18.28 -26.79
CA THR A 105 28.54 18.29 -27.92
C THR A 105 27.91 18.75 -29.24
N SER A 106 26.64 19.15 -29.23
CA SER A 106 25.86 19.47 -30.44
C SER A 106 26.22 20.81 -31.12
N GLY A 107 26.97 21.68 -30.44
CA GLY A 107 27.21 23.05 -30.89
C GLY A 107 26.01 24.00 -30.71
N ARG A 108 24.84 23.51 -30.26
CA ARG A 108 23.61 24.29 -30.03
C ARG A 108 23.17 24.15 -28.57
N ARG A 109 22.16 24.90 -28.12
CA ARG A 109 21.51 24.63 -26.82
C ARG A 109 20.90 23.22 -26.86
N LEU A 110 21.28 22.40 -25.90
CA LEU A 110 20.70 21.08 -25.64
C LEU A 110 19.72 21.20 -24.47
N VAL A 111 18.55 20.61 -24.63
CA VAL A 111 17.58 20.44 -23.54
C VAL A 111 17.34 18.96 -23.33
N ILE A 112 17.55 18.50 -22.10
CA ILE A 112 17.15 17.17 -21.65
C ILE A 112 15.79 17.32 -20.98
N GLY A 113 14.74 16.84 -21.66
CA GLY A 113 13.38 16.79 -21.15
C GLY A 113 13.21 15.65 -20.14
N ASP A 114 13.67 14.44 -20.50
CA ASP A 114 13.68 13.30 -19.58
C ASP A 114 15.10 12.78 -19.38
N TRP A 115 15.40 12.36 -18.15
CA TRP A 115 16.60 11.59 -17.80
C TRP A 115 16.14 10.34 -17.03
N GLY A 116 15.64 9.33 -17.73
CA GLY A 116 15.06 8.14 -17.10
C GLY A 116 16.11 7.15 -16.65
N ILE A 117 16.01 6.72 -15.39
CA ILE A 117 16.90 5.76 -14.75
C ILE A 117 16.08 4.53 -14.35
N PRO A 118 16.11 3.45 -15.15
CA PRO A 118 15.49 2.18 -14.78
C PRO A 118 16.25 1.54 -13.62
N VAL A 119 15.51 1.08 -12.62
CA VAL A 119 16.08 0.33 -11.48
C VAL A 119 15.39 -1.02 -11.41
N PRO A 120 15.92 -2.04 -12.10
CA PRO A 120 15.40 -3.39 -12.00
C PRO A 120 15.87 -4.02 -10.68
N ASN A 121 14.92 -4.23 -9.77
CA ASN A 121 15.05 -4.96 -8.52
C ASN A 121 14.59 -6.42 -8.71
N ASN A 122 15.03 -7.33 -7.82
CA ASN A 122 14.72 -8.75 -7.92
C ASN A 122 13.33 -9.07 -7.32
N GLU A 123 12.27 -8.52 -7.91
CA GLU A 123 10.92 -8.44 -7.32
C GLU A 123 9.94 -9.55 -7.76
N LEU A 124 10.40 -10.59 -8.45
CA LEU A 124 9.50 -11.64 -8.96
C LEU A 124 9.17 -12.71 -7.90
N TRP A 125 7.94 -12.67 -7.35
CA TRP A 125 7.48 -13.56 -6.28
C TRP A 125 6.62 -14.74 -6.78
N LYS A 126 7.27 -15.78 -7.31
CA LYS A 126 6.58 -16.97 -7.87
C LYS A 126 6.15 -18.02 -6.83
N GLY A 127 6.69 -17.99 -5.62
CA GLY A 127 6.31 -18.88 -4.51
C GLY A 127 7.52 -19.40 -3.72
N GLY A 128 7.24 -20.01 -2.55
CA GLY A 128 8.22 -20.71 -1.72
C GLY A 128 9.22 -19.82 -0.97
N ASP A 129 10.17 -20.46 -0.29
CA ASP A 129 11.19 -19.82 0.55
C ASP A 129 12.05 -18.80 -0.21
N GLU A 130 12.21 -18.96 -1.52
CA GLU A 130 13.01 -18.08 -2.37
C GLU A 130 12.56 -16.61 -2.30
N ILE A 131 11.26 -16.37 -2.10
CA ILE A 131 10.67 -15.03 -1.90
C ILE A 131 11.36 -14.32 -0.74
N TYR A 132 11.64 -15.04 0.34
CA TYR A 132 12.15 -14.49 1.59
C TYR A 132 13.68 -14.49 1.67
N GLU A 133 14.34 -15.20 0.74
CA GLU A 133 15.79 -15.40 0.71
C GLU A 133 16.51 -14.57 -0.35
N THR A 134 15.95 -14.46 -1.54
CA THR A 134 16.65 -13.89 -2.71
C THR A 134 15.88 -12.77 -3.40
N ARG A 135 14.56 -12.73 -3.22
CA ARG A 135 13.71 -11.68 -3.79
C ARG A 135 13.69 -10.45 -2.91
N THR A 136 13.30 -9.34 -3.52
CA THR A 136 13.33 -8.02 -2.90
C THR A 136 12.04 -7.27 -3.09
N ILE A 137 11.78 -6.35 -2.17
CA ILE A 137 10.73 -5.36 -2.22
C ILE A 137 11.38 -3.97 -2.18
N ALA A 138 10.84 -3.03 -2.95
CA ALA A 138 11.35 -1.66 -3.01
C ALA A 138 10.37 -0.67 -2.38
N HIS A 139 10.92 0.31 -1.66
CA HIS A 139 10.18 1.46 -1.14
C HIS A 139 10.85 2.74 -1.63
N SER A 140 10.20 3.40 -2.57
CA SER A 140 10.61 4.61 -3.24
C SER A 140 10.05 5.84 -2.57
N TYR A 141 10.87 6.88 -2.52
CA TYR A 141 10.51 8.22 -2.12
C TYR A 141 10.93 9.18 -3.22
N ILE A 142 9.96 9.84 -3.86
CA ILE A 142 10.15 10.79 -4.96
C ILE A 142 9.92 12.21 -4.46
N GLY A 143 10.82 12.69 -3.61
CA GLY A 143 10.67 13.94 -2.90
C GLY A 143 11.65 15.03 -3.32
N LYS A 144 12.05 15.12 -4.59
CA LYS A 144 13.12 16.02 -5.06
C LYS A 144 14.47 15.69 -4.40
N ASN A 145 15.15 16.65 -3.76
CA ASN A 145 16.56 16.49 -3.39
C ASN A 145 16.88 15.44 -2.30
N SER A 146 15.86 14.82 -1.70
CA SER A 146 16.02 13.76 -0.71
C SER A 146 15.44 12.42 -1.18
N SER A 147 15.24 12.27 -2.49
CA SER A 147 14.68 11.04 -3.05
C SER A 147 15.58 9.82 -2.78
N SER A 148 14.95 8.68 -2.54
CA SER A 148 15.65 7.44 -2.21
C SER A 148 14.79 6.22 -2.51
N ILE A 149 15.43 5.07 -2.72
CA ILE A 149 14.79 3.78 -2.93
C ILE A 149 15.46 2.80 -1.97
N ALA A 150 14.70 2.28 -1.01
CA ALA A 150 15.15 1.23 -0.10
C ALA A 150 14.72 -0.12 -0.64
N ILE A 151 15.65 -1.06 -0.79
CA ILE A 151 15.43 -2.37 -1.38
C ILE A 151 15.83 -3.43 -0.37
N GLY A 152 14.85 -4.14 0.19
CA GLY A 152 15.04 -5.14 1.25
C GLY A 152 14.41 -6.47 0.88
N ARG A 153 14.65 -7.51 1.67
CA ARG A 153 13.90 -8.76 1.54
C ARG A 153 12.53 -8.62 2.19
N PRO A 154 11.47 -9.22 1.63
CA PRO A 154 10.13 -9.16 2.23
C PRO A 154 10.07 -9.71 3.66
N SER A 155 10.98 -10.61 4.05
CA SER A 155 11.06 -11.15 5.41
C SER A 155 11.53 -10.14 6.47
N GLY A 156 12.09 -8.99 6.05
CA GLY A 156 12.77 -8.05 6.95
C GLY A 156 14.08 -8.56 7.53
N GLN A 157 14.57 -9.72 7.07
CA GLN A 157 15.80 -10.33 7.56
C GLN A 157 17.01 -9.93 6.70
N GLY A 158 18.09 -9.56 7.38
CA GLY A 158 19.36 -9.20 6.75
C GLY A 158 19.45 -7.73 6.34
N PRO A 159 20.58 -7.34 5.72
CA PRO A 159 20.76 -5.97 5.27
C PRO A 159 19.87 -5.65 4.06
N SER A 160 19.60 -4.36 3.89
CA SER A 160 18.93 -3.77 2.73
C SER A 160 19.94 -2.95 1.91
N ILE A 161 19.56 -2.62 0.68
CA ILE A 161 20.26 -1.70 -0.21
C ILE A 161 19.51 -0.37 -0.23
N LEU A 162 20.23 0.73 -0.10
CA LEU A 162 19.69 2.08 -0.22
C LEU A 162 20.31 2.76 -1.45
N LEU A 163 19.50 2.95 -2.50
CA LEU A 163 19.81 3.86 -3.60
C LEU A 163 19.31 5.26 -3.22
N SER A 164 20.18 6.26 -3.29
CA SER A 164 19.90 7.57 -2.70
C SER A 164 20.48 8.69 -3.57
N SER A 165 19.74 9.81 -3.65
CA SER A 165 20.24 11.00 -4.32
C SER A 165 21.34 11.67 -3.50
N ASP A 166 22.30 12.29 -4.18
CA ASP A 166 23.29 13.17 -3.58
C ASP A 166 22.82 14.62 -3.71
N SER A 167 22.48 15.21 -2.56
CA SER A 167 21.96 16.57 -2.52
C SER A 167 22.97 17.57 -3.07
N ALA A 168 24.29 17.33 -3.01
CA ALA A 168 25.30 18.20 -3.59
C ALA A 168 25.18 18.33 -5.12
N THR A 169 24.85 17.24 -5.82
CA THR A 169 24.68 17.30 -7.29
C THR A 169 23.26 17.69 -7.70
N GLY A 170 22.32 17.61 -6.76
CA GLY A 170 20.89 17.83 -7.03
C GLY A 170 20.28 16.71 -7.87
N SER A 171 20.72 15.47 -7.66
CA SER A 171 20.25 14.25 -8.35
C SER A 171 18.93 13.71 -7.81
N GLY A 172 18.17 14.55 -7.13
CA GLY A 172 16.85 14.20 -6.62
C GLY A 172 15.88 13.83 -7.74
N PHE A 173 15.03 12.84 -7.49
CA PHE A 173 13.96 12.45 -8.41
C PHE A 173 12.71 13.32 -8.23
N GLU A 174 12.11 13.71 -9.35
CA GLU A 174 10.86 14.48 -9.42
C GLU A 174 9.71 13.68 -10.05
N TYR A 175 9.99 12.52 -10.64
CA TYR A 175 8.98 11.65 -11.23
C TYR A 175 9.43 10.19 -11.15
N GLN A 176 8.47 9.30 -10.95
CA GLN A 176 8.61 7.86 -11.13
C GLN A 176 7.59 7.43 -12.18
N ASP A 177 7.91 6.46 -13.01
CA ASP A 177 6.90 5.80 -13.82
C ASP A 177 7.07 4.30 -13.68
N ARG A 178 5.95 3.57 -13.69
CA ARG A 178 5.94 2.12 -13.78
C ARG A 178 5.59 1.79 -15.21
N TRP A 179 6.60 1.51 -16.02
CA TRP A 179 6.44 1.40 -17.46
C TRP A 179 5.43 0.33 -17.87
N ARG A 180 4.61 0.72 -18.84
CA ARG A 180 3.50 -0.02 -19.41
C ARG A 180 3.72 -0.17 -20.92
N THR A 181 2.78 -0.83 -21.59
CA THR A 181 2.84 -0.97 -23.05
C THR A 181 2.85 0.37 -23.78
N GLN A 182 2.35 1.46 -23.17
CA GLN A 182 2.44 2.81 -23.74
C GLN A 182 3.87 3.34 -23.84
N GLU A 183 4.77 2.95 -22.92
CA GLU A 183 6.14 3.46 -22.91
C GLU A 183 7.11 2.58 -23.71
N VAL A 184 6.88 1.26 -23.72
CA VAL A 184 7.83 0.29 -24.32
C VAL A 184 7.23 -0.67 -25.34
N GLY A 185 5.94 -0.57 -25.65
CA GLY A 185 5.24 -1.51 -26.52
C GLY A 185 4.89 -2.82 -25.81
N ASP A 186 4.41 -3.80 -26.58
CA ASP A 186 3.91 -5.09 -26.09
C ASP A 186 5.05 -6.06 -25.71
N THR A 187 5.85 -5.65 -24.73
CA THR A 187 6.91 -6.49 -24.15
C THR A 187 6.32 -7.37 -23.05
N SER A 188 6.85 -8.60 -22.91
CA SER A 188 6.32 -9.59 -21.95
C SER A 188 6.37 -9.16 -20.48
N TRP A 189 7.19 -8.16 -20.16
CA TRP A 189 7.36 -7.61 -18.82
C TRP A 189 6.65 -6.27 -18.62
N ALA A 190 6.16 -5.61 -19.67
CA ALA A 190 5.42 -4.36 -19.49
C ALA A 190 4.07 -4.61 -18.85
N TRP A 191 3.61 -3.67 -18.03
CA TRP A 191 2.24 -3.72 -17.51
C TRP A 191 1.23 -3.42 -18.64
N ASN A 192 0.14 -4.18 -18.68
CA ASN A 192 -0.99 -3.96 -19.58
C ASN A 192 -2.32 -4.20 -18.82
N SER A 193 -3.42 -3.61 -19.30
CA SER A 193 -4.73 -3.70 -18.65
C SER A 193 -5.44 -5.05 -18.82
N SER A 194 -4.98 -5.90 -19.73
CA SER A 194 -5.56 -7.24 -19.95
C SER A 194 -5.00 -8.27 -18.95
N ASP A 195 -3.85 -7.98 -18.35
CA ASP A 195 -3.11 -8.83 -17.41
C ASP A 195 -3.07 -8.24 -15.99
N GLU A 196 -3.98 -7.31 -15.68
CA GLU A 196 -4.04 -6.54 -14.42
C GLU A 196 -4.12 -7.42 -13.16
N GLY A 197 -4.60 -8.67 -13.30
CA GLY A 197 -4.65 -9.67 -12.22
C GLY A 197 -3.47 -10.65 -12.16
N SER A 198 -2.46 -10.50 -13.02
CA SER A 198 -1.27 -11.38 -13.03
C SER A 198 -0.07 -10.70 -12.34
N ASN A 199 0.78 -11.51 -11.70
CA ASN A 199 1.99 -11.13 -10.96
C ASN A 199 2.71 -9.86 -11.46
N LEU A 200 3.29 -9.07 -10.54
CA LEU A 200 4.25 -7.97 -10.76
C LEU A 200 4.76 -7.78 -12.21
N LYS A 201 4.16 -6.81 -12.93
CA LYS A 201 4.59 -6.36 -14.27
C LYS A 201 5.06 -4.90 -14.23
N GLY A 202 5.71 -4.50 -15.31
CA GLY A 202 6.32 -3.19 -15.53
C GLY A 202 7.76 -3.10 -15.05
N LEU A 203 8.30 -1.88 -15.12
CA LEU A 203 9.63 -1.55 -14.60
C LEU A 203 9.57 -0.15 -14.01
N ASN A 204 10.07 0.00 -12.78
CA ASN A 204 10.18 1.31 -12.14
C ASN A 204 11.35 2.09 -12.77
N VAL A 205 11.01 3.27 -13.32
CA VAL A 205 11.95 4.21 -13.91
C VAL A 205 11.84 5.55 -13.20
N TYR A 206 12.97 6.07 -12.77
CA TYR A 206 13.07 7.27 -11.93
C TYR A 206 13.69 8.40 -12.70
N TYR A 207 13.16 9.60 -12.54
CA TYR A 207 13.50 10.74 -13.37
C TYR A 207 13.89 11.93 -12.47
N PRO A 208 15.15 12.41 -12.54
CA PRO A 208 15.56 13.69 -11.98
C PRO A 208 15.17 14.86 -12.91
N LYS A 209 14.77 14.57 -14.15
CA LYS A 209 14.19 15.48 -15.15
C LYS A 209 13.09 14.73 -15.89
N SER A 210 11.88 15.27 -15.95
CA SER A 210 10.67 14.53 -16.39
C SER A 210 9.69 15.34 -17.26
N MET A 211 10.17 16.36 -17.97
CA MET A 211 9.31 17.26 -18.75
C MET A 211 8.54 16.54 -19.88
N ALA A 212 9.12 15.53 -20.54
CA ALA A 212 8.45 14.85 -21.65
C ALA A 212 7.58 13.69 -21.15
N ILE A 213 8.01 12.94 -20.13
CA ILE A 213 7.22 11.85 -19.53
C ILE A 213 6.01 12.37 -18.77
N GLN A 214 6.00 13.63 -18.32
CA GLN A 214 4.85 14.26 -17.66
C GLN A 214 3.55 14.15 -18.46
N LYS A 215 3.61 13.95 -19.79
CA LYS A 215 2.43 13.68 -20.62
C LYS A 215 1.60 12.48 -20.14
N THR A 216 2.18 11.54 -19.39
CA THR A 216 1.44 10.39 -18.82
C THR A 216 0.62 10.80 -17.59
N ASN A 217 0.93 11.95 -16.99
CA ASN A 217 0.24 12.54 -15.85
C ASN A 217 0.11 11.60 -14.64
N ARG A 218 1.13 10.75 -14.42
CA ARG A 218 1.16 9.80 -13.31
C ARG A 218 1.97 10.30 -12.11
N GLY A 219 2.82 11.31 -12.27
CA GLY A 219 3.61 11.90 -11.18
C GLY A 219 2.88 13.00 -10.40
N TYR A 220 3.29 13.21 -9.15
CA TYR A 220 2.68 14.19 -8.22
C TYR A 220 3.47 15.47 -7.99
N LEU A 221 4.69 15.56 -8.54
CA LEU A 221 5.52 16.75 -8.46
C LEU A 221 5.58 17.46 -9.81
N GLU A 222 5.87 18.75 -9.75
CA GLU A 222 6.20 19.53 -10.94
C GLU A 222 7.44 18.96 -11.65
N SER A 223 7.32 18.73 -12.95
CA SER A 223 8.41 18.30 -13.82
C SER A 223 9.27 19.46 -14.28
N THR A 224 10.56 19.20 -14.48
CA THR A 224 11.54 20.14 -14.97
C THR A 224 12.39 19.55 -16.09
N ALA A 225 13.05 20.44 -16.85
CA ALA A 225 14.01 20.07 -17.89
C ALA A 225 15.39 20.66 -17.58
N LEU A 226 16.45 20.02 -18.09
CA LEU A 226 17.81 20.50 -17.96
C LEU A 226 18.26 21.22 -19.24
N ASN A 227 18.74 22.45 -19.10
CA ASN A 227 19.26 23.25 -20.19
C ASN A 227 20.79 23.30 -20.15
N LEU A 228 21.44 22.96 -21.26
CA LEU A 228 22.90 23.00 -21.41
C LEU A 228 23.30 23.82 -22.64
N GLY A 229 24.10 24.86 -22.43
CA GLY A 229 24.83 25.53 -23.51
C GLY A 229 25.87 24.61 -24.15
N SER A 230 26.39 24.98 -25.32
CA SER A 230 27.45 24.21 -26.00
C SER A 230 28.66 24.00 -25.10
N GLY A 231 29.18 22.77 -25.03
CA GLY A 231 30.34 22.39 -24.20
C GLY A 231 30.07 22.37 -22.70
N ARG A 232 28.85 22.66 -22.24
CA ARG A 232 28.49 22.60 -20.81
C ARG A 232 28.08 21.19 -20.41
N SER A 233 28.36 20.86 -19.15
CA SER A 233 28.04 19.56 -18.57
C SER A 233 27.18 19.68 -17.32
N LYS A 234 26.42 18.62 -17.04
CA LYS A 234 25.75 18.41 -15.75
C LYS A 234 26.07 17.01 -15.27
N THR A 235 26.57 16.93 -14.04
CA THR A 235 26.79 15.68 -13.32
C THR A 235 25.74 15.50 -12.24
N LEU A 236 25.17 14.31 -12.17
CA LEU A 236 24.32 13.80 -11.10
C LEU A 236 25.05 12.64 -10.42
N THR A 237 24.91 12.51 -9.11
CA THR A 237 25.54 11.46 -8.32
C THR A 237 24.51 10.74 -7.48
N TYR A 238 24.58 9.42 -7.47
CA TYR A 238 23.77 8.55 -6.65
C TYR A 238 24.70 7.70 -5.78
N ARG A 239 24.22 7.31 -4.60
CA ARG A 239 24.91 6.37 -3.74
C ARG A 239 24.07 5.13 -3.54
N ILE A 240 24.72 3.98 -3.61
CA ILE A 240 24.15 2.67 -3.32
C ILE A 240 24.88 2.16 -2.08
N ALA A 241 24.20 2.20 -0.94
CA ALA A 241 24.75 1.84 0.36
C ALA A 241 24.06 0.61 0.93
N LYS A 242 24.78 -0.14 1.76
CA LYS A 242 24.20 -1.21 2.59
C LYS A 242 23.64 -0.57 3.86
N THR A 243 22.42 -0.94 4.24
CA THR A 243 21.81 -0.55 5.52
C THR A 243 21.37 -1.79 6.29
N THR A 244 21.35 -1.71 7.62
CA THR A 244 21.06 -2.84 8.51
C THR A 244 19.85 -2.61 9.42
N SER A 245 19.32 -1.38 9.44
CA SER A 245 18.12 -1.01 10.17
C SER A 245 17.54 0.30 9.63
N ASP A 246 16.32 0.66 10.06
CA ASP A 246 15.73 1.96 9.73
C ASP A 246 16.57 3.14 10.22
N ALA A 247 17.21 3.01 11.39
CA ALA A 247 18.08 4.05 11.95
C ALA A 247 19.34 4.23 11.08
N ASP A 248 19.95 3.13 10.68
CA ASP A 248 21.11 3.12 9.78
C ASP A 248 20.74 3.72 8.40
N ARG A 249 19.53 3.44 7.89
CA ARG A 249 18.99 4.08 6.69
C ARG A 249 18.84 5.60 6.86
N GLN A 250 18.28 6.06 7.97
CA GLN A 250 18.13 7.49 8.27
C GLN A 250 19.48 8.20 8.40
N ASP A 251 20.45 7.57 9.07
CA ASP A 251 21.80 8.10 9.21
C ASP A 251 22.55 8.14 7.87
N ALA A 252 22.39 7.12 7.02
CA ALA A 252 22.93 7.10 5.67
C ALA A 252 22.35 8.24 4.81
N LEU A 253 21.03 8.45 4.81
CA LEU A 253 20.39 9.56 4.10
C LEU A 253 20.90 10.93 4.60
N TYR A 254 20.94 11.11 5.92
CA TYR A 254 21.48 12.32 6.53
C TYR A 254 22.96 12.54 6.14
N ALA A 255 23.76 11.47 6.15
CA ALA A 255 25.18 11.54 5.82
C ALA A 255 25.43 12.08 4.41
N GLN A 256 24.52 11.78 3.48
CA GLN A 256 24.54 12.14 2.06
C GLN A 256 23.90 13.50 1.77
N GLY A 257 23.43 14.20 2.81
CA GLY A 257 22.83 15.52 2.70
C GLY A 257 21.35 15.52 2.32
N SER A 258 20.69 14.36 2.36
CA SER A 258 19.24 14.23 2.25
C SER A 258 18.57 14.58 3.59
N LEU A 259 17.27 14.87 3.55
CA LEU A 259 16.47 15.03 4.76
C LEU A 259 16.29 13.68 5.46
N ASP A 260 16.47 13.69 6.77
CA ASP A 260 15.96 12.68 7.68
C ASP A 260 14.71 13.23 8.38
N VAL A 261 13.58 12.55 8.21
CA VAL A 261 12.26 13.01 8.61
C VAL A 261 11.58 11.97 9.51
N ALA A 262 11.01 12.45 10.61
CA ALA A 262 10.09 11.71 11.46
C ALA A 262 8.81 12.50 11.66
N VAL A 263 7.65 11.84 11.59
CA VAL A 263 6.34 12.48 11.72
C VAL A 263 5.49 11.75 12.75
N GLN A 264 4.74 12.52 13.55
CA GLN A 264 3.76 12.03 14.51
C GLN A 264 2.46 12.86 14.43
N PRO A 265 1.26 12.23 14.53
CA PRO A 265 1.06 10.78 14.69
C PRO A 265 1.32 9.99 13.40
N GLY A 266 1.10 10.59 12.23
CA GLY A 266 1.28 9.97 10.92
C GLY A 266 1.14 10.98 9.77
N MET A 267 1.01 10.48 8.55
CA MET A 267 0.84 11.28 7.32
C MET A 267 -0.64 11.44 6.92
N VAL A 268 -1.54 10.61 7.47
CA VAL A 268 -2.99 10.79 7.39
C VAL A 268 -3.47 11.37 8.71
N VAL A 269 -4.14 12.52 8.66
CA VAL A 269 -4.33 13.37 9.84
C VAL A 269 -5.73 13.99 9.85
N PRO A 270 -6.52 13.80 10.92
CA PRO A 270 -7.76 14.56 11.10
C PRO A 270 -7.46 16.06 11.18
N TYR A 271 -8.27 16.89 10.52
CA TYR A 271 -7.97 18.33 10.44
C TYR A 271 -7.85 19.03 11.80
N ASP A 272 -8.45 18.49 12.86
CA ASP A 272 -8.43 19.06 14.21
C ASP A 272 -7.26 18.56 15.08
N GLN A 273 -6.37 17.74 14.53
CA GLN A 273 -5.17 17.27 15.21
C GLN A 273 -3.93 18.08 14.82
N GLN A 274 -3.02 18.24 15.77
CA GLN A 274 -1.69 18.79 15.50
C GLN A 274 -0.70 17.69 15.12
N VAL A 275 0.15 17.99 14.15
CA VAL A 275 1.24 17.13 13.71
C VAL A 275 2.57 17.70 14.18
N GLU A 276 3.47 16.84 14.64
CA GLU A 276 4.88 17.20 14.82
C GLU A 276 5.75 16.54 13.73
N ILE A 277 6.53 17.36 13.03
CA ILE A 277 7.53 16.91 12.06
C ILE A 277 8.93 17.22 12.61
N GLY A 278 9.71 16.19 12.87
CA GLY A 278 11.14 16.32 13.14
C GLY A 278 11.93 16.23 11.85
N ILE A 279 12.75 17.25 11.57
CA ILE A 279 13.60 17.34 10.38
C ILE A 279 15.05 17.51 10.80
N ARG A 280 15.92 16.65 10.27
CA ARG A 280 17.39 16.73 10.41
C ARG A 280 18.03 16.74 9.02
N VAL A 281 19.00 17.63 8.78
CA VAL A 281 19.69 17.77 7.49
C VAL A 281 21.14 18.26 7.67
N LYS A 282 22.08 17.83 6.82
CA LYS A 282 23.43 18.42 6.76
C LYS A 282 23.38 19.75 6.01
N GLY A 283 23.14 20.82 6.77
CA GLY A 283 22.98 22.16 6.24
C GLY A 283 22.07 22.99 7.13
N SER A 284 21.30 23.90 6.55
CA SER A 284 20.35 24.75 7.29
C SER A 284 18.99 24.77 6.61
N ILE A 285 17.93 24.53 7.39
CA ILE A 285 16.55 24.68 6.91
C ILE A 285 16.27 26.17 6.72
N SER A 286 15.84 26.55 5.51
CA SER A 286 15.49 27.92 5.15
C SER A 286 14.03 28.21 5.46
N SER A 287 13.13 27.27 5.12
CA SER A 287 11.70 27.37 5.41
C SER A 287 11.02 26.00 5.33
N VAL A 288 9.87 25.90 6.00
CA VAL A 288 8.93 24.78 5.86
C VAL A 288 7.57 25.39 5.59
N THR A 289 6.97 25.03 4.46
CA THR A 289 5.68 25.59 4.01
C THR A 289 4.74 24.47 3.59
N ALA A 290 3.47 24.59 3.95
CA ALA A 290 2.44 23.64 3.55
C ALA A 290 1.51 24.28 2.50
N LYS A 291 0.95 23.46 1.61
CA LYS A 291 -0.03 23.87 0.61
C LYS A 291 -1.05 22.76 0.40
N ASN A 292 -2.33 23.09 0.48
CA ASN A 292 -3.40 22.21 0.03
C ASN A 292 -3.46 22.21 -1.51
N LEU A 293 -3.61 21.03 -2.13
CA LEU A 293 -3.66 20.93 -3.59
C LEU A 293 -5.05 21.26 -4.18
N ASN A 294 -6.07 21.37 -3.32
CA ASN A 294 -7.46 21.64 -3.64
C ASN A 294 -8.07 20.60 -4.60
N ASP A 295 -7.71 19.34 -4.41
CA ASP A 295 -8.17 18.23 -5.27
C ASP A 295 -9.68 17.96 -5.12
N LEU A 296 -10.30 18.45 -4.03
CA LEU A 296 -11.75 18.44 -3.86
C LEU A 296 -12.46 19.56 -4.64
N HIS A 297 -11.72 20.40 -5.36
CA HIS A 297 -12.22 21.56 -6.11
C HIS A 297 -13.11 22.50 -5.26
N GLY A 298 -12.83 22.58 -3.96
CA GLY A 298 -13.50 23.48 -3.04
C GLY A 298 -13.11 24.95 -3.29
N LEU A 299 -13.79 25.86 -2.59
CA LEU A 299 -13.40 27.28 -2.61
C LEU A 299 -11.99 27.43 -2.02
N SER A 300 -11.07 28.02 -2.82
CA SER A 300 -9.67 28.38 -2.49
C SER A 300 -9.27 28.16 -1.02
N PRO A 301 -8.78 26.96 -0.66
CA PRO A 301 -8.51 26.62 0.73
C PRO A 301 -7.42 27.53 1.32
N THR A 302 -7.53 27.78 2.63
CA THR A 302 -6.49 28.48 3.39
C THR A 302 -5.17 27.71 3.32
N THR A 303 -4.04 28.41 3.53
CA THR A 303 -2.73 27.77 3.63
C THR A 303 -2.61 27.06 4.98
N PRO A 304 -2.21 25.77 5.04
CA PRO A 304 -2.04 25.09 6.32
C PRO A 304 -0.96 25.76 7.18
N SER A 305 -1.18 25.75 8.49
CA SER A 305 -0.28 26.42 9.43
C SER A 305 0.97 25.58 9.67
N VAL A 306 2.14 26.23 9.66
CA VAL A 306 3.43 25.60 9.96
C VAL A 306 4.25 26.53 10.83
N SER A 307 4.77 26.03 11.95
CA SER A 307 5.64 26.81 12.83
C SER A 307 6.76 25.97 13.41
N LEU A 308 7.95 26.55 13.55
CA LEU A 308 9.03 25.92 14.32
C LEU A 308 8.64 25.94 15.80
N ASN A 309 8.56 24.77 16.42
CA ASN A 309 8.20 24.65 17.83
C ASN A 309 9.44 24.61 18.72
N ARG A 310 10.35 23.66 18.46
CA ARG A 310 11.55 23.45 19.28
C ARG A 310 12.66 22.78 18.48
N THR A 311 13.84 22.68 19.07
CA THR A 311 14.90 21.77 18.62
C THR A 311 15.04 20.61 19.60
N ASN A 312 15.48 19.45 19.12
CA ASN A 312 15.81 18.29 19.93
C ASN A 312 17.05 17.60 19.35
N GLY A 313 18.22 17.85 19.95
CA GLY A 313 19.49 17.45 19.37
C GLY A 313 19.69 18.06 17.98
N ALA A 314 19.93 17.20 16.98
CA ALA A 314 20.11 17.61 15.59
C ALA A 314 18.79 17.84 14.80
N TYR A 315 17.63 17.62 15.44
CA TYR A 315 16.33 17.81 14.79
C TYR A 315 15.74 19.19 15.11
N SER A 316 15.20 19.83 14.07
CA SER A 316 14.23 20.92 14.19
C SER A 316 12.82 20.32 14.17
N ILE A 317 12.04 20.61 15.20
CA ILE A 317 10.67 20.09 15.35
C ILE A 317 9.67 21.19 14.98
N TYR A 318 8.93 20.94 13.91
CA TYR A 318 7.85 21.80 13.42
C TYR A 318 6.50 21.29 13.90
N ARG A 319 5.58 22.21 14.17
CA ARG A 319 4.16 21.92 14.36
C ARG A 319 3.37 22.32 13.13
N LEU A 320 2.52 21.42 12.67
CA LEU A 320 1.56 21.67 11.61
C LEU A 320 0.15 21.55 12.16
N GLY A 321 -0.72 22.44 11.71
CA GLY A 321 -2.15 22.41 12.00
C GLY A 321 -2.93 22.64 10.72
N PHE A 322 -3.97 21.85 10.55
CA PHE A 322 -4.86 21.90 9.40
C PHE A 322 -6.23 22.48 9.80
N GLU A 323 -7.06 22.76 8.81
CA GLU A 323 -8.44 23.20 8.99
C GLU A 323 -9.36 22.35 8.11
N ARG A 324 -10.66 22.32 8.43
CA ARG A 324 -11.63 21.52 7.68
C ARG A 324 -11.72 21.90 6.20
N THR A 325 -11.35 23.11 5.80
CA THR A 325 -11.29 23.50 4.38
C THR A 325 -10.10 22.89 3.65
N GLN A 326 -9.17 22.24 4.35
CA GLN A 326 -7.91 21.71 3.83
C GLN A 326 -7.92 20.18 3.77
N LEU A 327 -9.09 19.54 3.67
CA LEU A 327 -9.20 18.10 3.46
C LEU A 327 -8.47 17.65 2.17
N SER A 328 -8.21 16.35 2.06
CA SER A 328 -7.46 15.70 0.97
C SER A 328 -5.95 16.04 0.98
N ASN A 329 -5.32 16.04 -0.19
CA ASN A 329 -3.88 16.10 -0.35
C ASN A 329 -3.30 17.47 0.02
N ASN A 330 -2.30 17.41 0.90
CA ASN A 330 -1.51 18.55 1.33
C ASN A 330 -0.03 18.24 1.12
N GLN A 331 0.70 19.18 0.52
CA GLN A 331 2.14 19.07 0.32
C GLN A 331 2.89 19.96 1.32
N VAL A 332 3.89 19.39 1.98
CA VAL A 332 4.82 20.13 2.85
C VAL A 332 6.16 20.21 2.14
N THR A 333 6.56 21.41 1.74
CA THR A 333 7.85 21.68 1.13
C THR A 333 8.85 22.17 2.17
N VAL A 334 9.96 21.45 2.29
CA VAL A 334 11.11 21.84 3.11
C VAL A 334 12.17 22.44 2.18
N ALA A 335 12.38 23.74 2.25
CA ALA A 335 13.47 24.41 1.56
C ALA A 335 14.68 24.51 2.48
N TYR A 336 15.86 24.14 2.00
CA TYR A 336 17.08 24.13 2.81
C TYR A 336 18.30 24.50 1.96
N LYS A 337 19.40 24.84 2.63
CA LYS A 337 20.71 24.95 2.01
C LYS A 337 21.51 23.69 2.34
N ASP A 338 22.14 23.09 1.33
CA ASP A 338 23.07 21.97 1.57
C ASP A 338 24.35 22.43 2.29
N SER A 339 25.25 21.50 2.61
CA SER A 339 26.50 21.78 3.31
C SER A 339 27.43 22.78 2.59
N ALA A 340 27.24 22.99 1.28
CA ALA A 340 27.97 23.98 0.49
C ALA A 340 27.16 25.28 0.28
N GLY A 341 26.03 25.45 0.97
CA GLY A 341 25.18 26.63 0.91
C GLY A 341 24.25 26.70 -0.31
N ARG A 342 24.17 25.65 -1.14
CA ARG A 342 23.32 25.67 -2.34
C ARG A 342 21.86 25.41 -1.98
N PRO A 343 20.88 26.09 -2.60
CA PRO A 343 19.47 25.90 -2.32
C PRO A 343 19.00 24.52 -2.80
N ARG A 344 18.20 23.87 -1.96
CA ARG A 344 17.57 22.56 -2.16
C ARG A 344 16.14 22.58 -1.65
N SER A 345 15.34 21.63 -2.11
CA SER A 345 14.02 21.39 -1.57
C SER A 345 13.65 19.92 -1.57
N SER A 346 12.78 19.55 -0.65
CA SER A 346 12.13 18.24 -0.66
C SER A 346 10.67 18.35 -0.22
N VAL A 347 9.84 17.44 -0.71
CA VAL A 347 8.38 17.48 -0.54
C VAL A 347 7.91 16.24 0.23
N LEU A 348 7.11 16.46 1.27
CA LEU A 348 6.37 15.43 1.99
C LEU A 348 4.90 15.54 1.61
N GLN A 349 4.16 14.44 1.63
CA GLN A 349 2.72 14.45 1.38
C GLN A 349 1.93 14.05 2.63
N PHE A 350 0.84 14.76 2.87
CA PHE A 350 -0.13 14.52 3.93
C PHE A 350 -1.52 14.36 3.33
N PHE A 351 -2.35 13.50 3.91
CA PHE A 351 -3.76 13.38 3.59
C PHE A 351 -4.58 13.84 4.79
N VAL A 352 -5.32 14.92 4.63
CA VAL A 352 -6.11 15.49 5.73
C VAL A 352 -7.54 14.99 5.63
N ILE A 353 -8.03 14.41 6.71
CA ILE A 353 -9.35 13.78 6.77
C ILE A 353 -10.29 14.52 7.72
N ASP A 354 -11.60 14.28 7.61
CA ASP A 354 -12.55 14.71 8.66
C ASP A 354 -12.27 13.88 9.94
N LYS A 355 -12.93 14.22 11.04
CA LYS A 355 -12.76 13.49 12.31
C LYS A 355 -13.16 12.03 12.10
N PRO A 356 -12.43 11.05 12.65
CA PRO A 356 -12.76 9.63 12.48
C PRO A 356 -14.22 9.29 12.81
N ALA A 357 -14.76 9.85 13.90
CA ALA A 357 -16.17 9.65 14.26
C ALA A 357 -17.15 10.19 13.20
N SER A 358 -16.85 11.33 12.57
CA SER A 358 -17.66 11.87 11.46
C SER A 358 -17.61 10.94 10.25
N LEU A 359 -16.41 10.48 9.87
CA LEU A 359 -16.23 9.58 8.72
C LEU A 359 -16.92 8.24 8.91
N LEU A 360 -16.84 7.66 10.12
CA LEU A 360 -17.55 6.43 10.46
C LEU A 360 -19.07 6.59 10.34
N ASN A 361 -19.61 7.72 10.81
CA ASN A 361 -21.03 8.03 10.69
C ASN A 361 -21.46 8.30 9.24
N ASP A 362 -20.67 9.06 8.48
CA ASP A 362 -20.95 9.36 7.07
C ASP A 362 -20.95 8.07 6.23
N HIS A 363 -19.98 7.18 6.47
CA HIS A 363 -19.92 5.87 5.82
C HIS A 363 -21.11 4.99 6.20
N ALA A 364 -21.43 4.85 7.50
CA ALA A 364 -22.58 4.08 7.96
C ALA A 364 -23.90 4.61 7.37
N ASN A 365 -24.11 5.92 7.39
CA ASN A 365 -25.28 6.55 6.80
C ASN A 365 -25.35 6.31 5.28
N PHE A 366 -24.23 6.41 4.56
CA PHE A 366 -24.19 6.09 3.14
C PHE A 366 -24.57 4.63 2.88
N MET A 367 -24.00 3.68 3.63
CA MET A 367 -24.31 2.25 3.51
C MET A 367 -25.81 1.99 3.71
N VAL A 368 -26.38 2.50 4.80
CA VAL A 368 -27.80 2.27 5.14
C VAL A 368 -28.74 2.93 4.14
N THR A 369 -28.42 4.14 3.66
CA THR A 369 -29.35 4.93 2.83
C THR A 369 -29.16 4.75 1.33
N ARG A 370 -28.00 4.27 0.88
CA ARG A 370 -27.66 4.15 -0.55
C ARG A 370 -27.38 2.72 -0.98
N GLN A 371 -26.73 1.92 -0.13
CA GLN A 371 -26.30 0.57 -0.49
C GLN A 371 -27.31 -0.51 -0.09
N GLN A 372 -28.07 -0.31 0.99
CA GLN A 372 -29.03 -1.32 1.41
C GLN A 372 -30.25 -1.39 0.48
N TRP A 373 -30.62 -2.59 0.09
CA TRP A 373 -31.87 -2.90 -0.60
C TRP A 373 -33.02 -3.09 0.40
N THR A 374 -34.13 -2.38 0.18
CA THR A 374 -35.28 -2.36 1.10
C THR A 374 -36.61 -2.50 0.36
N ALA A 375 -37.72 -2.54 1.11
CA ALA A 375 -39.06 -2.51 0.53
C ALA A 375 -39.34 -1.20 -0.26
N ALA A 376 -38.66 -0.10 0.07
CA ALA A 376 -38.81 1.16 -0.66
C ALA A 376 -38.31 1.06 -2.12
N ASP A 377 -37.49 0.05 -2.41
CA ASP A 377 -36.99 -0.25 -3.75
C ASP A 377 -37.94 -1.16 -4.56
N GLY A 378 -39.13 -1.46 -4.04
CA GLY A 378 -40.11 -2.34 -4.68
C GLY A 378 -39.78 -3.83 -4.55
N LEU A 379 -38.91 -4.19 -3.62
CA LEU A 379 -38.50 -5.58 -3.37
C LEU A 379 -39.41 -6.28 -2.36
N SER A 380 -39.77 -7.53 -2.66
CA SER A 380 -40.36 -8.45 -1.69
C SER A 380 -39.31 -8.87 -0.65
N PRO A 381 -39.68 -9.13 0.62
CA PRO A 381 -38.77 -9.75 1.59
C PRO A 381 -38.15 -11.09 1.14
N SER A 382 -38.79 -11.77 0.18
CA SER A 382 -38.29 -13.01 -0.42
C SER A 382 -37.29 -12.80 -1.57
N ASP A 383 -37.03 -11.56 -1.97
CA ASP A 383 -36.01 -11.25 -2.99
C ASP A 383 -34.63 -11.44 -2.36
N ILE A 384 -33.70 -12.08 -3.09
CA ILE A 384 -32.35 -12.38 -2.60
C ILE A 384 -31.58 -11.11 -2.21
N ARG A 385 -31.89 -9.98 -2.86
CA ARG A 385 -31.29 -8.67 -2.60
C ARG A 385 -31.84 -8.05 -1.32
N TYR A 386 -33.02 -8.45 -0.86
CA TYR A 386 -33.66 -7.77 0.26
C TYR A 386 -32.79 -7.82 1.53
N GLY A 387 -32.47 -6.63 2.06
CA GLY A 387 -31.60 -6.46 3.22
C GLY A 387 -30.10 -6.45 2.91
N THR A 388 -29.64 -6.84 1.72
CA THR A 388 -28.21 -6.82 1.35
C THR A 388 -27.69 -5.39 1.23
N TYR A 389 -26.41 -5.18 1.58
CA TYR A 389 -25.66 -3.97 1.23
C TYR A 389 -24.92 -4.22 -0.08
N ASP A 390 -25.34 -3.56 -1.16
CA ASP A 390 -24.79 -3.76 -2.50
C ASP A 390 -23.56 -2.87 -2.75
N ASP A 391 -22.72 -3.29 -3.69
CA ASP A 391 -21.61 -2.49 -4.20
C ASP A 391 -22.14 -1.17 -4.76
N TRP A 392 -21.41 -0.09 -4.53
CA TRP A 392 -21.74 1.21 -5.10
C TRP A 392 -20.77 1.56 -6.23
N MET A 393 -21.28 1.58 -7.45
CA MET A 393 -20.55 1.99 -8.64
C MET A 393 -20.33 3.51 -8.58
N MET A 394 -19.12 3.89 -8.15
CA MET A 394 -18.74 5.29 -7.96
C MET A 394 -18.67 6.06 -9.26
N ASN A 395 -18.38 5.43 -10.40
CA ASN A 395 -18.39 6.07 -11.71
C ASN A 395 -19.82 6.28 -12.22
N ALA A 396 -19.99 7.19 -13.17
CA ALA A 396 -21.19 7.22 -13.99
C ALA A 396 -21.31 5.93 -14.83
N SER A 397 -22.49 5.64 -15.36
CA SER A 397 -22.76 4.40 -16.10
C SER A 397 -21.94 4.23 -17.39
N ASP A 398 -21.35 5.32 -17.90
CA ASP A 398 -20.44 5.30 -19.05
C ASP A 398 -18.95 5.16 -18.65
N GLY A 399 -18.67 4.98 -17.36
CA GLY A 399 -17.33 4.86 -16.79
C GLY A 399 -16.65 6.20 -16.52
N SER A 400 -17.31 7.34 -16.77
CA SER A 400 -16.75 8.67 -16.50
C SER A 400 -16.82 9.04 -15.01
N VAL A 401 -16.01 10.05 -14.63
CA VAL A 401 -16.10 10.69 -13.30
C VAL A 401 -17.49 11.31 -13.14
N PRO A 402 -18.23 11.03 -12.06
CA PRO A 402 -19.57 11.57 -11.88
C PRO A 402 -19.65 13.08 -11.86
N THR A 403 -20.76 13.60 -12.36
CA THR A 403 -21.12 15.02 -12.30
C THR A 403 -22.58 15.16 -11.87
N SER A 404 -23.02 16.38 -11.57
CA SER A 404 -24.43 16.64 -11.26
C SER A 404 -25.38 16.23 -12.40
N SER A 405 -24.91 16.26 -13.65
CA SER A 405 -25.66 15.85 -14.85
C SER A 405 -25.50 14.37 -15.21
N SER A 406 -24.45 13.71 -14.72
CA SER A 406 -24.17 12.29 -14.93
C SER A 406 -23.79 11.69 -13.57
N PRO A 407 -24.79 11.40 -12.71
CA PRO A 407 -24.54 10.94 -11.35
C PRO A 407 -23.87 9.55 -11.35
N PRO A 408 -23.33 9.11 -10.20
CA PRO A 408 -22.84 7.74 -10.05
C PRO A 408 -23.91 6.73 -10.48
N GLN A 409 -23.48 5.62 -11.09
CA GLN A 409 -24.38 4.54 -11.51
C GLN A 409 -25.19 3.98 -10.33
N GLY A 410 -24.62 3.98 -9.13
CA GLY A 410 -25.31 3.55 -7.92
C GLY A 410 -25.11 2.07 -7.63
N ARG A 411 -26.09 1.43 -6.99
CA ARG A 411 -26.02 0.00 -6.63
C ARG A 411 -25.75 -0.86 -7.87
N ARG A 412 -24.77 -1.76 -7.75
CA ARG A 412 -24.30 -2.63 -8.85
C ARG A 412 -25.39 -3.59 -9.34
N ASN A 413 -26.20 -4.14 -8.45
CA ASN A 413 -27.33 -5.03 -8.77
C ASN A 413 -26.94 -6.25 -9.63
N GLU A 414 -25.79 -6.87 -9.34
CA GLU A 414 -25.29 -8.06 -10.04
C GLU A 414 -24.86 -9.12 -9.03
N TYR A 415 -25.56 -10.26 -9.03
CA TYR A 415 -25.48 -11.33 -8.02
C TYR A 415 -25.20 -12.69 -8.66
N ASN A 416 -24.79 -12.75 -9.92
CA ASN A 416 -24.60 -14.01 -10.62
C ASN A 416 -23.13 -14.44 -10.66
N GLY A 417 -22.86 -15.67 -10.23
CA GLY A 417 -21.61 -16.39 -10.42
C GLY A 417 -20.47 -15.98 -9.48
N TYR A 418 -19.25 -16.40 -9.87
CA TYR A 418 -17.99 -16.27 -9.10
C TYR A 418 -17.53 -14.83 -8.84
N TRP A 419 -18.31 -13.82 -9.24
CA TRP A 419 -18.04 -12.40 -9.01
C TRP A 419 -19.28 -11.66 -8.48
N GLY A 420 -20.32 -12.37 -8.04
CA GLY A 420 -21.53 -11.78 -7.44
C GLY A 420 -21.25 -11.09 -6.10
N LEU A 421 -22.28 -10.48 -5.50
CA LEU A 421 -22.18 -9.88 -4.16
C LEU A 421 -21.88 -11.00 -3.14
N GLY A 422 -20.82 -10.85 -2.34
CA GLY A 422 -20.39 -11.87 -1.38
C GLY A 422 -18.92 -11.75 -1.01
N ASP A 423 -18.36 -12.78 -0.38
CA ASP A 423 -16.96 -12.86 0.04
C ASP A 423 -16.57 -11.72 1.02
N ASP A 424 -15.28 -11.45 1.16
CA ASP A 424 -14.71 -10.26 1.82
C ASP A 424 -15.32 -8.95 1.30
N TRP A 425 -15.79 -8.92 0.06
CA TRP A 425 -16.40 -7.72 -0.55
C TRP A 425 -17.81 -7.41 0.00
N GLY A 426 -18.67 -8.41 0.14
CA GLY A 426 -20.07 -8.23 0.55
C GLY A 426 -20.34 -8.46 2.04
N LEU A 427 -19.56 -9.31 2.71
CA LEU A 427 -19.80 -9.70 4.11
C LEU A 427 -19.26 -8.67 5.12
N THR A 428 -18.25 -7.88 4.73
CA THR A 428 -17.58 -6.92 5.61
C THR A 428 -18.44 -5.70 5.94
N HIS A 429 -19.47 -5.40 5.15
CA HIS A 429 -20.43 -4.33 5.43
C HIS A 429 -21.16 -4.51 6.77
N GLY A 430 -21.68 -5.71 7.01
CA GLY A 430 -22.34 -6.04 8.27
C GLY A 430 -21.36 -6.00 9.44
N GLU A 431 -20.12 -6.47 9.23
CA GLU A 431 -19.05 -6.40 10.23
C GLU A 431 -18.74 -4.95 10.63
N PHE A 432 -18.61 -4.05 9.65
CA PHE A 432 -18.36 -2.63 9.89
C PHE A 432 -19.47 -2.02 10.73
N LEU A 433 -20.74 -2.20 10.33
CA LEU A 433 -21.87 -1.64 11.07
C LEU A 433 -21.97 -2.20 12.49
N ALA A 434 -21.71 -3.49 12.68
CA ALA A 434 -21.66 -4.11 14.00
C ALA A 434 -20.56 -3.48 14.87
N ALA A 435 -19.35 -3.34 14.33
CA ALA A 435 -18.20 -2.74 15.03
C ALA A 435 -18.45 -1.29 15.43
N LYS A 436 -18.99 -0.51 14.48
CA LYS A 436 -19.27 0.90 14.71
C LYS A 436 -20.36 1.05 15.76
N ASN A 437 -21.44 0.27 15.68
CA ASN A 437 -22.58 0.40 16.59
C ASN A 437 -22.30 -0.16 18.00
N SER A 438 -21.27 -0.98 18.21
CA SER A 438 -20.84 -1.34 19.57
C SER A 438 -20.18 -0.19 20.32
N VAL A 439 -19.69 0.84 19.61
CA VAL A 439 -19.03 2.02 20.21
C VAL A 439 -19.85 3.30 20.05
N LEU A 440 -20.52 3.48 18.90
CA LEU A 440 -21.28 4.67 18.51
C LEU A 440 -22.68 4.26 17.99
N PRO A 441 -23.58 3.77 18.86
CA PRO A 441 -24.85 3.20 18.45
C PRO A 441 -25.80 4.22 17.83
N VAL A 442 -26.44 3.85 16.73
CA VAL A 442 -27.52 4.58 16.06
C VAL A 442 -28.65 3.62 15.75
N ALA A 443 -29.84 3.87 16.31
CA ALA A 443 -30.96 2.91 16.25
C ALA A 443 -31.34 2.50 14.82
N GLY A 444 -31.36 3.43 13.86
CA GLY A 444 -31.67 3.12 12.46
C GLY A 444 -30.61 2.23 11.78
N GLU A 445 -29.34 2.36 12.17
CA GLU A 445 -28.27 1.50 11.66
C GLU A 445 -28.36 0.10 12.27
N VAL A 446 -28.72 -0.01 13.56
CA VAL A 446 -28.97 -1.31 14.22
C VAL A 446 -30.14 -2.04 13.56
N SER A 447 -31.26 -1.36 13.30
CA SER A 447 -32.39 -1.95 12.57
C SER A 447 -32.02 -2.39 11.15
N SER A 448 -31.17 -1.62 10.47
CA SER A 448 -30.63 -1.97 9.14
C SER A 448 -29.78 -3.24 9.21
N LEU A 449 -28.93 -3.35 10.22
CA LEU A 449 -28.07 -4.50 10.45
C LEU A 449 -28.87 -5.76 10.81
N ASP A 450 -29.91 -5.64 11.65
CA ASP A 450 -30.83 -6.73 11.96
C ASP A 450 -31.53 -7.27 10.69
N MET A 451 -31.94 -6.38 9.79
CA MET A 451 -32.52 -6.76 8.50
C MET A 451 -31.51 -7.53 7.62
N TYR A 452 -30.25 -7.08 7.57
CA TYR A 452 -29.19 -7.76 6.83
C TYR A 452 -28.90 -9.16 7.41
N LEU A 453 -28.84 -9.27 8.74
CA LEU A 453 -28.69 -10.55 9.45
C LEU A 453 -29.81 -11.54 9.15
N GLU A 454 -31.05 -11.10 9.32
CA GLU A 454 -32.21 -11.96 9.20
C GLU A 454 -32.48 -12.33 7.73
N LYS A 455 -32.56 -11.33 6.86
CA LYS A 455 -33.02 -11.52 5.48
C LYS A 455 -31.89 -11.95 4.57
N ALA A 456 -30.81 -11.16 4.50
CA ALA A 456 -29.73 -11.44 3.57
C ALA A 456 -28.92 -12.67 3.98
N VAL A 457 -28.44 -12.74 5.23
CA VAL A 457 -27.55 -13.84 5.65
C VAL A 457 -28.33 -15.09 6.06
N TRP A 458 -29.27 -14.97 7.00
CA TRP A 458 -29.94 -16.13 7.58
C TRP A 458 -30.94 -16.78 6.61
N GLU A 459 -31.90 -16.02 6.10
CA GLU A 459 -32.92 -16.57 5.20
C GLU A 459 -32.36 -16.86 3.80
N ASN A 460 -31.66 -15.90 3.20
CA ASN A 460 -31.26 -15.98 1.80
C ASN A 460 -29.93 -16.73 1.58
N LEU A 461 -28.84 -16.34 2.26
CA LEU A 461 -27.53 -16.97 2.05
C LEU A 461 -27.49 -18.39 2.61
N MET A 462 -27.97 -18.60 3.84
CA MET A 462 -27.97 -19.92 4.49
C MET A 462 -29.19 -20.77 4.13
N GLY A 463 -30.29 -20.16 3.68
CA GLY A 463 -31.52 -20.87 3.30
C GLY A 463 -32.53 -21.09 4.43
N ASN A 464 -32.40 -20.39 5.55
CA ASN A 464 -33.20 -20.64 6.75
C ASN A 464 -34.50 -19.82 6.76
N THR A 465 -35.47 -20.25 5.97
CA THR A 465 -36.80 -19.65 5.98
C THR A 465 -37.58 -20.04 7.25
N PRO A 466 -38.65 -19.29 7.62
CA PRO A 466 -39.51 -19.65 8.75
C PRO A 466 -40.10 -21.07 8.69
N ASP A 467 -40.23 -21.64 7.48
CA ASP A 467 -40.76 -22.98 7.23
C ASP A 467 -39.69 -24.08 7.23
N SER A 468 -38.42 -23.74 7.45
CA SER A 468 -37.31 -24.69 7.44
C SER A 468 -37.36 -25.60 8.68
N PRO A 469 -37.54 -26.93 8.52
CA PRO A 469 -37.70 -27.84 9.66
C PRO A 469 -36.40 -28.02 10.44
N GLU A 470 -35.26 -27.93 9.76
CA GLU A 470 -33.92 -27.96 10.34
C GLU A 470 -33.10 -26.82 9.72
N PRO A 471 -32.54 -25.90 10.53
CA PRO A 471 -31.74 -24.80 10.01
C PRO A 471 -30.40 -25.29 9.44
N SER A 472 -30.04 -24.76 8.28
CA SER A 472 -28.71 -24.81 7.69
C SER A 472 -27.78 -23.78 8.33
N TYR A 473 -26.51 -24.15 8.49
CA TYR A 473 -25.45 -23.23 8.93
C TYR A 473 -24.32 -23.14 7.90
N LEU A 474 -24.58 -23.61 6.67
CA LEU A 474 -23.66 -23.49 5.56
C LEU A 474 -23.69 -22.06 5.04
N VAL A 475 -22.51 -21.43 4.95
CA VAL A 475 -22.36 -20.09 4.40
C VAL A 475 -21.62 -20.19 3.08
N TYR A 476 -22.32 -19.80 2.02
CA TYR A 476 -21.79 -19.72 0.67
C TYR A 476 -20.93 -18.46 0.50
N ASP A 477 -19.98 -18.52 -0.43
CA ASP A 477 -19.07 -17.42 -0.71
C ASP A 477 -19.84 -16.25 -1.32
N PHE A 478 -20.78 -16.50 -2.23
CA PHE A 478 -21.53 -15.44 -2.89
C PHE A 478 -23.04 -15.64 -2.76
N TRP A 479 -23.79 -14.54 -2.68
CA TRP A 479 -25.22 -14.56 -2.91
C TRP A 479 -25.46 -14.81 -4.39
N GLU A 480 -26.17 -15.89 -4.70
CA GLU A 480 -26.45 -16.30 -6.07
C GLU A 480 -27.89 -15.98 -6.45
N GLN A 481 -28.07 -15.27 -7.57
CA GLN A 481 -29.40 -14.83 -8.01
C GLN A 481 -30.36 -16.00 -8.22
N GLY A 482 -31.50 -15.96 -7.51
CA GLY A 482 -32.54 -16.98 -7.63
C GLY A 482 -32.19 -18.33 -6.98
N LYS A 483 -31.08 -18.42 -6.23
CA LYS A 483 -30.62 -19.65 -5.59
C LYS A 483 -30.33 -19.44 -4.10
N PRO A 484 -31.36 -19.33 -3.23
CA PRO A 484 -31.15 -19.23 -1.79
C PRO A 484 -30.71 -20.56 -1.18
N GLY A 485 -29.90 -20.48 -0.12
CA GLY A 485 -29.53 -21.64 0.70
C GLY A 485 -28.94 -22.80 -0.10
N SER A 486 -29.47 -24.01 0.10
CA SER A 486 -28.98 -25.22 -0.58
C SER A 486 -29.11 -25.20 -2.10
N ALA A 487 -29.89 -24.28 -2.67
CA ALA A 487 -29.94 -24.08 -4.12
C ALA A 487 -28.71 -23.32 -4.63
N ASN A 488 -28.01 -22.59 -3.75
CA ASN A 488 -26.77 -21.89 -4.07
C ASN A 488 -25.70 -22.93 -4.41
N ASP A 489 -25.08 -22.77 -5.57
CA ASP A 489 -24.03 -23.64 -6.11
C ASP A 489 -22.66 -22.95 -6.14
N THR A 490 -22.56 -21.76 -5.55
CA THR A 490 -21.27 -21.08 -5.35
C THR A 490 -20.42 -21.85 -4.35
N PRO A 491 -19.09 -21.64 -4.33
CA PRO A 491 -18.23 -22.30 -3.36
C PRO A 491 -18.69 -22.01 -1.92
N SER A 492 -18.53 -23.01 -1.05
CA SER A 492 -18.85 -22.91 0.38
C SER A 492 -17.70 -23.39 1.25
N TYR A 493 -16.50 -23.53 0.68
CA TYR A 493 -15.33 -24.14 1.33
C TYR A 493 -14.12 -23.20 1.46
N ARG A 494 -14.24 -21.93 1.08
CA ARG A 494 -13.11 -20.98 1.14
C ARG A 494 -12.88 -20.50 2.57
N GLY A 495 -11.99 -21.21 3.28
CA GLY A 495 -11.70 -20.99 4.70
C GLY A 495 -11.13 -19.60 5.06
N VAL A 496 -10.59 -18.84 4.10
CA VAL A 496 -10.07 -17.48 4.32
C VAL A 496 -11.18 -16.52 4.72
N CYS A 497 -12.36 -16.69 4.14
CA CYS A 497 -13.53 -15.85 4.35
C CYS A 497 -14.31 -16.24 5.62
N LEU A 498 -14.01 -17.42 6.20
CA LEU A 498 -14.73 -18.02 7.31
C LEU A 498 -14.55 -17.23 8.61
N SER A 499 -13.39 -16.62 8.83
CA SER A 499 -13.17 -15.80 10.02
C SER A 499 -13.96 -14.50 9.96
N THR A 500 -14.07 -13.85 8.80
CA THR A 500 -15.02 -12.75 8.57
C THR A 500 -16.47 -13.18 8.85
N ARG A 501 -16.85 -14.40 8.43
CA ARG A 501 -18.17 -15.01 8.74
C ARG A 501 -18.37 -15.26 10.24
N LEU A 502 -17.33 -15.67 10.97
CA LEU A 502 -17.35 -15.89 12.42
C LEU A 502 -17.36 -14.58 13.22
N LYS A 503 -16.62 -13.55 12.77
CA LYS A 503 -16.63 -12.19 13.37
C LYS A 503 -18.04 -11.60 13.38
N TYR A 504 -18.73 -11.75 12.26
CA TYR A 504 -20.12 -11.33 12.09
C TYR A 504 -21.04 -12.03 13.10
N LEU A 505 -20.96 -13.35 13.24
CA LEU A 505 -21.75 -14.11 14.22
C LEU A 505 -21.45 -13.75 15.68
N LEU A 506 -20.24 -13.25 15.99
CA LEU A 506 -19.76 -12.97 17.35
C LEU A 506 -19.97 -11.53 17.81
N ARG A 507 -19.89 -10.51 16.94
CA ARG A 507 -20.14 -9.10 17.32
C ARG A 507 -21.60 -8.83 17.71
N HIS A 508 -22.51 -9.77 17.46
CA HIS A 508 -23.89 -9.77 17.97
C HIS A 508 -24.06 -10.50 19.31
N VAL A 509 -22.95 -10.85 19.96
CA VAL A 509 -22.85 -11.11 21.40
C VAL A 509 -22.40 -9.79 22.03
N PRO A 510 -23.29 -8.81 22.28
CA PRO A 510 -22.91 -7.72 23.17
C PRO A 510 -22.54 -8.37 24.51
N ASP A 511 -21.39 -7.97 25.07
CA ASP A 511 -21.21 -8.07 26.51
C ASP A 511 -22.45 -7.43 27.13
N ARG A 512 -23.23 -8.24 27.85
CA ARG A 512 -24.50 -7.85 28.47
C ARG A 512 -24.39 -6.62 29.38
N GLU A 513 -23.19 -6.13 29.66
CA GLU A 513 -22.90 -5.10 30.65
C GLU A 513 -22.67 -3.69 30.09
N GLU A 514 -22.42 -3.48 28.79
CA GLU A 514 -21.99 -2.16 28.27
C GLU A 514 -23.00 -1.40 27.38
N VAL A 515 -24.15 -1.97 27.02
CA VAL A 515 -25.19 -1.24 26.27
C VAL A 515 -26.16 -0.57 27.26
N PRO A 516 -26.20 0.79 27.35
CA PRO A 516 -27.14 1.46 28.24
C PRO A 516 -28.58 1.14 27.84
N GLN A 517 -29.40 0.67 28.79
CA GLN A 517 -30.83 0.34 28.61
C GLN A 517 -31.73 1.57 28.34
N SER A 518 -31.25 2.60 27.68
CA SER A 518 -32.03 3.81 27.40
C SER A 518 -32.39 3.89 25.92
N GLY A 519 -33.56 3.35 25.58
CA GLY A 519 -34.27 3.69 24.35
C GLY A 519 -34.68 2.49 23.50
N GLY A 520 -35.70 1.74 23.93
CA GLY A 520 -36.58 0.97 23.02
C GLY A 520 -35.92 0.03 22.01
N LEU A 521 -34.67 -0.39 22.21
CA LEU A 521 -34.03 -1.42 21.42
C LEU A 521 -34.78 -2.72 21.71
N HIS A 522 -35.52 -3.21 20.72
CA HIS A 522 -35.99 -4.58 20.76
C HIS A 522 -34.75 -5.48 20.89
N PRO A 523 -34.75 -6.49 21.79
CA PRO A 523 -33.73 -7.52 21.71
C PRO A 523 -33.76 -8.08 20.28
N PRO A 524 -32.61 -8.30 19.61
CA PRO A 524 -32.59 -8.93 18.30
C PRO A 524 -33.44 -10.20 18.39
N GLY A 525 -34.52 -10.23 17.60
CA GLY A 525 -35.70 -11.08 17.86
C GLY A 525 -35.29 -12.50 18.21
N ASP A 526 -35.65 -12.97 19.40
CA ASP A 526 -35.60 -14.35 19.92
C ASP A 526 -34.62 -15.34 19.26
N LEU A 527 -33.39 -14.90 18.99
CA LEU A 527 -32.27 -15.81 18.80
C LEU A 527 -31.86 -16.24 20.21
N VAL A 528 -32.48 -17.31 20.72
CA VAL A 528 -32.10 -17.93 21.99
C VAL A 528 -30.58 -18.18 21.99
N PRO A 529 -29.82 -17.82 23.04
CA PRO A 529 -28.38 -18.02 23.12
C PRO A 529 -27.93 -19.43 22.70
N GLU A 530 -28.64 -20.50 23.10
CA GLU A 530 -28.35 -21.87 22.65
C GLU A 530 -28.37 -22.04 21.13
N ARG A 531 -29.32 -21.40 20.42
CA ARG A 531 -29.38 -21.45 18.95
C ARG A 531 -28.25 -20.66 18.31
N ARG A 532 -27.73 -19.60 18.93
CA ARG A 532 -26.61 -18.76 18.42
C ARG A 532 -25.28 -19.52 18.46
N PHE A 533 -25.01 -20.26 19.54
CA PHE A 533 -23.75 -20.99 19.66
C PHE A 533 -23.80 -22.39 19.05
N GLN A 534 -24.98 -23.00 18.87
CA GLN A 534 -25.14 -24.15 17.96
C GLN A 534 -24.69 -23.81 16.53
N ARG A 535 -24.91 -22.58 16.05
CA ARG A 535 -24.44 -22.12 14.71
C ARG A 535 -22.93 -22.10 14.62
N VAL A 536 -22.28 -21.55 15.65
CA VAL A 536 -20.82 -21.53 15.78
C VAL A 536 -20.29 -22.95 15.83
N ARG A 537 -20.90 -23.84 16.63
CA ARG A 537 -20.53 -25.26 16.69
C ARG A 537 -20.63 -25.96 15.33
N GLU A 538 -21.73 -25.83 14.60
CA GLU A 538 -21.91 -26.52 13.32
C GLU A 538 -21.05 -25.95 12.21
N ALA A 539 -20.82 -24.63 12.19
CA ALA A 539 -19.83 -24.00 11.32
C ALA A 539 -18.42 -24.52 11.60
N LEU A 540 -18.04 -24.66 12.88
CA LEU A 540 -16.75 -25.21 13.28
C LEU A 540 -16.61 -26.72 12.99
N GLN A 541 -17.71 -27.49 12.99
CA GLN A 541 -17.72 -28.94 12.79
C GLN A 541 -17.79 -29.38 11.33
N ARG A 542 -18.48 -28.63 10.46
CA ARG A 542 -18.61 -28.94 9.02
C ARG A 542 -17.48 -28.35 8.18
N PHE A 543 -16.77 -27.37 8.70
CA PHE A 543 -15.55 -26.87 8.09
C PHE A 543 -14.33 -27.59 8.67
N ASP A 544 -13.53 -28.15 7.78
CA ASP A 544 -12.12 -28.40 8.04
C ASP A 544 -11.49 -27.02 8.25
N LEU A 545 -11.43 -26.56 9.51
CA LEU A 545 -11.05 -25.20 9.96
C LEU A 545 -9.64 -24.75 9.60
N VAL A 546 -9.04 -25.33 8.58
CA VAL A 546 -7.63 -25.25 8.38
C VAL A 546 -7.36 -25.45 6.90
N GLN A 547 -7.24 -24.32 6.21
CA GLN A 547 -6.07 -24.20 5.34
C GLN A 547 -4.86 -24.39 6.26
N LEU A 548 -4.49 -25.65 6.50
CA LEU A 548 -3.51 -26.09 7.49
C LEU A 548 -2.15 -25.41 7.28
N GLU A 549 -1.92 -24.94 6.06
CA GLU A 549 -0.66 -24.39 5.57
C GLU A 549 -0.72 -22.88 5.30
N HIS A 550 -1.89 -22.22 5.43
CA HIS A 550 -2.06 -20.79 5.16
C HIS A 550 -2.75 -20.03 6.31
N GLY A 551 -2.31 -18.81 6.60
CA GLY A 551 -3.04 -17.89 7.47
C GLY A 551 -4.34 -17.44 6.80
N ALA A 552 -5.45 -17.40 7.54
CA ALA A 552 -6.75 -16.99 7.02
C ALA A 552 -7.16 -15.61 7.57
N GLU A 553 -7.74 -14.76 6.73
CA GLU A 553 -8.18 -13.42 7.12
C GLU A 553 -9.16 -13.46 8.28
N GLY A 554 -8.87 -12.76 9.37
CA GLY A 554 -9.76 -12.55 10.49
C GLY A 554 -9.60 -13.56 11.63
N GLU A 555 -8.67 -14.52 11.54
CA GLU A 555 -8.40 -15.47 12.63
C GLU A 555 -7.93 -14.79 13.93
N GLN A 556 -7.57 -13.50 13.87
CA GLN A 556 -7.29 -12.69 15.08
C GLN A 556 -8.44 -12.66 16.10
N THR A 557 -9.68 -12.97 15.70
CA THR A 557 -10.83 -13.03 16.62
C THR A 557 -11.03 -14.39 17.29
N THR A 558 -10.24 -15.41 16.93
CA THR A 558 -10.31 -16.75 17.52
C THR A 558 -10.17 -16.77 19.05
N PRO A 559 -9.30 -15.96 19.69
CA PRO A 559 -9.23 -15.90 21.14
C PRO A 559 -10.55 -15.43 21.79
N ALA A 560 -11.22 -14.43 21.20
CA ALA A 560 -12.51 -13.93 21.67
C ALA A 560 -13.62 -14.98 21.49
N LEU A 561 -13.59 -15.73 20.38
CA LEU A 561 -14.48 -16.87 20.14
C LEU A 561 -14.34 -17.94 21.24
N ILE A 562 -13.11 -18.35 21.55
CA ILE A 562 -12.83 -19.34 22.60
C ILE A 562 -13.34 -18.85 23.96
N ALA A 563 -13.14 -17.57 24.28
CA ALA A 563 -13.63 -16.95 25.51
C ALA A 563 -15.16 -16.96 25.59
N ALA A 564 -15.84 -16.56 24.51
CA ALA A 564 -17.30 -16.55 24.43
C ALA A 564 -17.90 -17.96 24.58
N LEU A 565 -17.34 -18.96 23.89
CA LEU A 565 -17.77 -20.36 24.03
C LEU A 565 -17.64 -20.86 25.48
N ARG A 566 -16.55 -20.50 26.17
CA ARG A 566 -16.35 -20.87 27.57
C ARG A 566 -17.31 -20.15 28.51
N ALA A 567 -17.56 -18.86 28.31
CA ALA A 567 -18.50 -18.06 29.10
C ALA A 567 -19.93 -18.65 29.05
N GLU A 568 -20.29 -19.26 27.93
CA GLU A 568 -21.59 -19.87 27.68
C GLU A 568 -21.65 -21.36 28.06
N GLY A 569 -20.61 -21.86 28.75
CA GLY A 569 -20.54 -23.25 29.21
C GLY A 569 -20.20 -24.28 28.12
N MET A 570 -19.89 -23.84 26.90
CA MET A 570 -19.58 -24.70 25.74
C MET A 570 -18.09 -25.06 25.68
N THR A 571 -17.60 -25.64 26.78
CA THR A 571 -16.17 -25.92 26.98
C THR A 571 -15.63 -26.92 25.95
N SER A 572 -16.34 -28.00 25.64
CA SER A 572 -15.88 -29.00 24.68
C SER A 572 -15.67 -28.42 23.27
N GLN A 573 -16.54 -27.50 22.86
CA GLN A 573 -16.44 -26.80 21.58
C GLN A 573 -15.27 -25.81 21.59
N ALA A 574 -15.08 -25.08 22.69
CA ALA A 574 -13.92 -24.22 22.85
C ALA A 574 -12.61 -25.01 22.76
N ASP A 575 -12.55 -26.19 23.37
CA ASP A 575 -11.39 -27.07 23.35
C ASP A 575 -11.16 -27.69 21.95
N GLU A 576 -12.22 -27.97 21.19
CA GLU A 576 -12.11 -28.37 19.77
C GLU A 576 -11.45 -27.27 18.92
N VAL A 577 -11.86 -26.00 19.10
CA VAL A 577 -11.23 -24.86 18.41
C VAL A 577 -9.76 -24.75 18.79
N VAL A 578 -9.43 -24.82 20.09
CA VAL A 578 -8.05 -24.79 20.57
C VAL A 578 -7.22 -25.91 19.93
N SER A 579 -7.76 -27.13 19.87
CA SER A 579 -7.06 -28.27 19.25
C SER A 579 -6.79 -28.04 17.77
N LYS A 580 -7.75 -27.50 17.01
CA LYS A 580 -7.58 -27.22 15.58
C LYS A 580 -6.54 -26.13 15.34
N MET A 581 -6.54 -25.08 16.16
CA MET A 581 -5.52 -24.02 16.12
C MET A 581 -4.12 -24.54 16.48
N ALA A 582 -4.01 -25.48 17.43
CA ALA A 582 -2.74 -26.11 17.80
C ALA A 582 -2.16 -26.96 16.65
N THR A 583 -3.01 -27.68 15.91
CA THR A 583 -2.59 -28.41 14.69
C THR A 583 -2.06 -27.45 13.64
N LYS A 584 -2.80 -26.36 13.35
CA LYS A 584 -2.37 -25.32 12.41
C LYS A 584 -1.03 -24.69 12.82
N TYR A 585 -0.90 -24.33 14.09
CA TYR A 585 0.33 -23.79 14.67
C TYR A 585 1.53 -24.72 14.45
N SER A 586 1.35 -26.03 14.61
CA SER A 586 2.44 -27.01 14.45
C SER A 586 3.05 -26.99 13.04
N ASN A 587 2.23 -26.75 12.02
CA ASN A 587 2.71 -26.60 10.64
C ASN A 587 3.59 -25.35 10.51
N PHE A 588 3.12 -24.19 10.99
CA PHE A 588 3.93 -22.95 10.98
C PHE A 588 5.18 -23.03 11.86
N ALA A 589 5.13 -23.73 13.00
CA ALA A 589 6.27 -23.92 13.90
C ALA A 589 7.39 -24.73 13.24
N SER A 590 7.04 -25.67 12.36
CA SER A 590 8.02 -26.43 11.56
C SER A 590 8.57 -25.68 10.35
N SER A 591 7.88 -24.63 9.88
CA SER A 591 8.33 -23.81 8.75
C SER A 591 9.45 -22.84 9.13
N LYS A 592 10.43 -22.69 8.24
CA LYS A 592 11.50 -21.69 8.34
C LYS A 592 10.95 -20.27 8.15
N TYR A 593 10.00 -20.10 7.23
CA TYR A 593 9.34 -18.84 6.93
C TYR A 593 7.83 -18.99 7.15
N PRO A 594 7.32 -18.65 8.35
CA PRO A 594 5.93 -18.89 8.72
C PRO A 594 5.01 -17.80 8.12
N TYR A 595 5.02 -17.65 6.79
CA TYR A 595 4.39 -16.54 6.08
C TYR A 595 3.32 -16.97 5.07
N GLY A 596 2.93 -18.25 5.09
CA GLY A 596 2.01 -18.84 4.11
C GLY A 596 0.67 -18.10 4.03
N SER A 597 0.23 -17.81 2.79
CA SER A 597 -1.05 -17.20 2.43
C SER A 597 -1.60 -17.88 1.16
N GLU A 598 -2.84 -17.53 0.76
CA GLU A 598 -3.48 -18.02 -0.48
C GLU A 598 -2.69 -17.62 -1.74
N TYR A 599 -2.02 -16.46 -1.72
CA TYR A 599 -1.15 -15.98 -2.80
C TYR A 599 0.33 -16.30 -2.52
N SER A 600 1.14 -16.36 -3.59
CA SER A 600 2.58 -16.63 -3.52
C SER A 600 3.32 -15.65 -2.60
N PHE A 601 2.93 -14.38 -2.62
CA PHE A 601 3.33 -13.34 -1.68
C PHE A 601 2.11 -12.50 -1.33
N ASP A 602 1.78 -12.41 -0.04
CA ASP A 602 0.69 -11.57 0.46
C ASP A 602 0.85 -11.36 1.98
N ASN A 603 0.17 -10.35 2.51
CA ASN A 603 0.20 -9.94 3.91
C ASN A 603 -1.07 -10.37 4.68
N THR A 604 -2.11 -10.87 4.01
CA THR A 604 -3.39 -11.25 4.62
C THR A 604 -3.26 -12.31 5.72
N GLY A 605 -2.40 -13.32 5.53
CA GLY A 605 -2.20 -14.39 6.51
C GLY A 605 -1.42 -13.99 7.77
N GLU A 606 -0.87 -12.78 7.86
CA GLU A 606 0.04 -12.39 8.95
C GLU A 606 -0.64 -12.35 10.32
N GLU A 607 -1.84 -11.78 10.40
CA GLU A 607 -2.59 -11.68 11.67
C GLU A 607 -2.98 -13.05 12.23
N ALA A 608 -3.35 -13.98 11.36
CA ALA A 608 -3.66 -15.35 11.69
C ALA A 608 -2.47 -16.06 12.32
N VAL A 609 -1.34 -16.07 11.60
CA VAL A 609 -0.13 -16.78 12.05
C VAL A 609 0.43 -16.16 13.33
N TYR A 610 0.37 -14.85 13.47
CA TYR A 610 0.73 -14.16 14.71
C TYR A 610 -0.19 -14.58 15.87
N THR A 611 -1.50 -14.63 15.65
CA THR A 611 -2.49 -15.05 16.67
C THR A 611 -2.31 -16.50 17.09
N LEU A 612 -2.07 -17.41 16.14
CA LEU A 612 -1.77 -18.81 16.40
C LEU A 612 -0.54 -18.96 17.31
N ALA A 613 0.52 -18.20 17.03
CA ALA A 613 1.71 -18.17 17.86
C ALA A 613 1.41 -17.60 19.26
N ALA A 614 0.63 -16.52 19.36
CA ALA A 614 0.23 -15.94 20.64
C ALA A 614 -0.56 -16.92 21.52
N LEU A 615 -1.47 -17.69 20.93
CA LEU A 615 -2.26 -18.74 21.62
C LEU A 615 -1.39 -19.89 22.16
N ASN A 616 -0.22 -20.13 21.55
CA ASN A 616 0.69 -21.22 21.91
C ASN A 616 1.90 -20.76 22.74
N LEU A 617 1.90 -19.52 23.26
CA LEU A 617 3.01 -19.00 24.08
C LEU A 617 3.28 -19.81 25.37
N SER A 618 2.26 -20.45 25.93
CA SER A 618 2.37 -21.27 27.14
C SER A 618 2.89 -22.68 26.86
N SER A 619 2.55 -23.26 25.71
CA SER A 619 2.89 -24.63 25.30
C SER A 619 4.22 -24.72 24.56
N ASP A 620 4.52 -23.78 23.68
CA ASP A 620 5.75 -23.72 22.88
C ASP A 620 6.27 -22.28 22.79
N ARG A 621 6.76 -21.78 23.93
CA ARG A 621 7.22 -20.40 24.07
C ARG A 621 8.29 -20.02 23.05
N THR A 622 9.23 -20.91 22.76
CA THR A 622 10.39 -20.60 21.92
C THR A 622 9.97 -20.39 20.46
N ASN A 623 9.21 -21.33 19.88
CA ASN A 623 8.77 -21.18 18.49
C ASN A 623 7.68 -20.12 18.36
N ALA A 624 6.79 -19.99 19.34
CA ALA A 624 5.79 -18.91 19.35
C ALA A 624 6.45 -17.53 19.27
N LEU A 625 7.43 -17.25 20.14
CA LEU A 625 8.15 -15.98 20.11
C LEU A 625 8.96 -15.78 18.81
N ARG A 626 9.51 -16.84 18.23
CA ARG A 626 10.18 -16.81 16.92
C ARG A 626 9.20 -16.36 15.83
N ILE A 627 8.06 -17.03 15.72
CA ILE A 627 7.03 -16.73 14.71
C ILE A 627 6.52 -15.30 14.87
N MET A 628 6.14 -14.89 16.09
CA MET A 628 5.65 -13.53 16.35
C MET A 628 6.67 -12.47 15.92
N ARG A 629 7.96 -12.66 16.26
CA ARG A 629 9.05 -11.77 15.83
C ARG A 629 9.18 -11.75 14.31
N ASP A 630 9.14 -12.90 13.66
CA ASP A 630 9.37 -13.03 12.22
C ASP A 630 8.21 -12.42 11.42
N ILE A 631 6.96 -12.54 11.91
CA ILE A 631 5.80 -11.85 11.36
C ILE A 631 5.98 -10.33 11.49
N VAL A 632 6.26 -9.82 12.69
CA VAL A 632 6.48 -8.37 12.90
C VAL A 632 7.61 -7.83 12.03
N ALA A 633 8.68 -8.62 11.80
CA ALA A 633 9.77 -8.24 10.91
C ALA A 633 9.31 -8.16 9.44
N LYS A 634 8.57 -9.17 8.96
CA LYS A 634 7.95 -9.16 7.61
C LYS A 634 7.01 -7.98 7.45
N THR A 635 6.05 -7.82 8.35
CA THR A 635 5.06 -6.74 8.36
C THR A 635 5.72 -5.35 8.29
N ARG A 636 6.83 -5.13 8.99
CA ARG A 636 7.59 -3.86 8.93
C ARG A 636 8.34 -3.65 7.62
N ALA A 637 8.83 -4.75 7.04
CA ALA A 637 9.65 -4.73 5.84
C ALA A 637 8.83 -4.66 4.56
N THR A 638 7.56 -5.05 4.60
CA THR A 638 6.63 -4.93 3.47
C THR A 638 5.85 -3.61 3.49
N ARG A 639 5.85 -2.89 4.62
CA ARG A 639 5.20 -1.57 4.74
C ARG A 639 6.07 -0.41 4.27
N GLY A 640 5.49 0.48 3.48
CA GLY A 640 6.18 1.68 3.03
C GLY A 640 6.62 2.57 4.21
N GLN A 641 7.87 3.02 4.14
CA GLN A 641 8.51 3.81 5.19
C GLN A 641 8.85 5.24 4.73
N THR A 642 8.29 5.67 3.61
CA THR A 642 8.63 6.92 2.93
C THR A 642 7.55 7.96 3.18
N PRO A 643 7.90 9.26 3.26
CA PRO A 643 6.96 10.29 3.68
C PRO A 643 5.99 10.72 2.56
N VAL A 644 5.24 9.75 2.05
CA VAL A 644 4.28 9.85 0.95
C VAL A 644 2.98 9.21 1.41
N LEU A 645 1.85 9.90 1.22
CA LEU A 645 0.61 9.55 1.92
C LEU A 645 0.10 8.14 1.62
N TYR A 646 0.17 7.73 0.34
CA TYR A 646 -0.44 6.49 -0.18
C TYR A 646 0.44 5.25 0.03
N TRP A 647 1.59 5.44 0.69
CA TRP A 647 2.55 4.37 0.92
C TRP A 647 3.04 4.34 2.36
N TYR A 648 2.89 5.43 3.11
CA TYR A 648 3.37 5.48 4.48
C TYR A 648 2.55 4.55 5.38
N ALA A 649 3.18 3.45 5.77
CA ALA A 649 2.62 2.34 6.55
C ALA A 649 1.66 1.40 5.80
N ASP A 650 1.50 1.59 4.50
CA ASP A 650 0.72 0.68 3.66
C ASP A 650 1.62 -0.46 3.16
N PRO A 651 1.17 -1.71 3.26
CA PRO A 651 1.95 -2.86 2.82
C PRO A 651 1.96 -2.97 1.29
N THR A 652 3.11 -3.33 0.73
CA THR A 652 3.22 -3.74 -0.66
C THR A 652 2.56 -5.10 -0.87
N THR A 653 1.77 -5.22 -1.92
CA THR A 653 1.10 -6.46 -2.34
C THR A 653 1.92 -7.23 -3.38
N ASN A 654 1.39 -8.36 -3.88
CA ASN A 654 1.94 -9.11 -5.02
C ASN A 654 1.98 -8.31 -6.35
N LEU A 655 1.35 -7.14 -6.40
CA LEU A 655 1.40 -6.20 -7.52
C LEU A 655 2.65 -5.31 -7.50
N GLY A 656 3.41 -5.34 -6.40
CA GLY A 656 4.68 -4.65 -6.24
C GLY A 656 4.52 -3.21 -5.80
N GLU A 657 5.58 -2.41 -5.93
CA GLU A 657 5.43 -0.97 -5.68
C GLU A 657 4.66 -0.33 -6.84
N SER A 658 3.37 -0.06 -6.62
CA SER A 658 2.52 0.64 -7.56
C SER A 658 2.15 2.04 -7.07
N TRP A 659 1.42 2.78 -7.92
CA TRP A 659 0.87 4.09 -7.58
C TRP A 659 -0.26 4.02 -6.54
N TRP A 660 -0.77 2.83 -6.24
CA TRP A 660 -1.94 2.62 -5.40
C TRP A 660 -1.87 1.27 -4.68
N GLU A 661 -1.72 1.29 -3.37
CA GLU A 661 -1.59 0.08 -2.55
C GLU A 661 -2.53 0.14 -1.34
N SER A 662 -3.76 0.61 -1.55
CA SER A 662 -4.82 0.54 -0.53
C SER A 662 -5.46 -0.85 -0.52
N GLN A 663 -4.75 -1.84 0.05
CA GLN A 663 -5.30 -3.16 0.29
C GLN A 663 -6.05 -3.18 1.64
N TYR A 664 -7.22 -3.82 1.71
CA TYR A 664 -7.96 -4.04 2.97
C TYR A 664 -7.10 -4.71 4.06
N SER A 665 -6.11 -5.50 3.65
CA SER A 665 -5.17 -6.19 4.54
C SER A 665 -4.27 -5.25 5.33
N ALA A 666 -4.18 -3.96 4.95
CA ALA A 666 -3.38 -2.99 5.67
C ALA A 666 -3.85 -2.83 7.12
N ALA A 667 -5.16 -2.91 7.40
CA ALA A 667 -5.66 -2.93 8.78
C ALA A 667 -5.38 -4.27 9.48
N LEU A 668 -5.56 -5.40 8.78
CA LEU A 668 -5.32 -6.75 9.30
C LEU A 668 -3.86 -6.93 9.74
N ALA A 669 -2.90 -6.62 8.86
CA ALA A 669 -1.48 -6.65 9.19
C ALA A 669 -1.12 -5.59 10.25
N GLY A 670 -1.98 -4.58 10.48
CA GLY A 670 -1.81 -3.58 11.55
C GLY A 670 -1.89 -4.20 12.95
N TYR A 671 -2.78 -5.18 13.12
CA TYR A 671 -3.00 -5.87 14.40
C TYR A 671 -1.71 -6.45 14.99
N THR A 672 -0.89 -7.11 14.17
CA THR A 672 0.35 -7.76 14.63
C THR A 672 1.32 -6.74 15.24
N MET A 673 1.33 -5.52 14.68
CA MET A 673 2.15 -4.42 15.15
C MET A 673 1.62 -3.87 16.47
N ASP A 674 0.32 -3.61 16.54
CA ASP A 674 -0.31 -3.05 17.74
C ASP A 674 -0.16 -4.00 18.95
N ASP A 675 -0.56 -5.27 18.80
CA ASP A 675 -0.44 -6.27 19.87
C ASP A 675 1.03 -6.45 20.32
N SER A 676 1.98 -6.48 19.37
CA SER A 676 3.40 -6.61 19.72
C SER A 676 3.94 -5.48 20.59
N THR A 677 3.37 -4.28 20.45
CA THR A 677 3.78 -3.09 21.22
C THR A 677 3.18 -3.04 22.62
N GLU A 678 2.00 -3.63 22.82
CA GLU A 678 1.31 -3.67 24.11
C GLU A 678 1.85 -4.76 25.04
N ARG A 679 2.50 -5.79 24.48
CA ARG A 679 3.07 -6.87 25.29
C ARG A 679 4.25 -6.41 26.15
N PRO A 680 4.40 -6.93 27.40
CA PRO A 680 5.45 -6.53 28.34
C PRO A 680 6.89 -6.61 27.83
N LEU A 681 7.15 -7.38 26.77
CA LEU A 681 8.46 -7.51 26.13
C LEU A 681 8.89 -6.23 25.37
N CYS A 682 7.96 -5.36 24.92
CA CYS A 682 8.25 -4.08 24.24
C CYS A 682 8.46 -2.90 25.23
N LYS A 683 8.04 -3.05 26.51
CA LYS A 683 8.11 -1.97 27.53
C LYS A 683 9.54 -1.55 27.94
N ARG A 684 10.58 -2.21 27.40
CA ARG A 684 11.99 -1.84 27.62
C ARG A 684 12.52 -0.78 26.63
N ASP A 685 11.82 -0.49 25.53
CA ASP A 685 12.22 0.58 24.59
C ASP A 685 11.01 1.30 23.92
N PRO A 686 10.35 2.23 24.65
CA PRO A 686 9.08 2.85 24.24
C PRO A 686 9.15 3.69 22.95
N MET A 687 10.32 4.26 22.61
CA MET A 687 10.48 5.12 21.43
C MET A 687 10.43 4.34 20.11
N ARG A 688 10.76 3.04 20.13
CA ARG A 688 10.68 2.13 18.98
C ARG A 688 9.27 1.58 18.74
N CYS A 689 8.46 1.48 19.81
CA CYS A 689 7.11 0.91 19.79
C CYS A 689 6.04 1.99 19.41
N HIS A 690 6.17 3.25 19.85
CA HIS A 690 5.21 4.32 19.48
C HIS A 690 5.24 4.77 18.01
N ARG A 691 6.35 4.58 17.29
CA ARG A 691 6.42 4.83 15.84
C ARG A 691 5.66 3.78 15.02
N ALA A 692 5.31 2.64 15.60
CA ALA A 692 4.57 1.56 14.94
C ALA A 692 3.05 1.70 15.07
N SER A 693 2.54 2.10 16.25
CA SER A 693 1.10 2.26 16.48
C SER A 693 0.50 3.56 15.92
N GLY A 694 1.27 4.66 15.86
CA GLY A 694 0.83 5.88 15.16
C GLY A 694 0.70 5.69 13.63
N ARG A 695 1.31 4.62 13.11
CA ARG A 695 1.30 4.22 11.69
C ARG A 695 0.17 3.24 11.35
N SER A 696 -0.48 2.58 12.30
CA SER A 696 -1.62 1.68 12.00
C SER A 696 -2.89 2.47 11.66
N TRP A 697 -3.06 3.68 12.21
CA TRP A 697 -4.19 4.57 11.90
C TRP A 697 -4.14 5.20 10.49
N SER A 698 -2.99 5.22 9.81
CA SER A 698 -2.91 5.81 8.46
C SER A 698 -3.45 4.92 7.36
N ALA A 699 -3.63 3.62 7.61
CA ALA A 699 -3.94 2.61 6.59
C ALA A 699 -5.42 2.51 6.18
N SER A 700 -6.36 3.16 6.88
CA SER A 700 -7.80 2.84 6.74
C SER A 700 -8.69 3.94 6.16
N THR A 701 -8.14 5.01 5.55
CA THR A 701 -8.97 6.19 5.16
C THR A 701 -8.68 6.84 3.80
N THR A 702 -8.03 6.16 2.86
CA THR A 702 -7.81 6.68 1.50
C THR A 702 -8.92 6.26 0.54
N ALA A 703 -9.94 7.10 0.36
CA ALA A 703 -10.81 7.08 -0.82
C ALA A 703 -10.27 8.05 -1.88
N PRO A 704 -10.33 7.72 -3.19
CA PRO A 704 -9.75 8.55 -4.24
C PRO A 704 -10.55 9.85 -4.48
N SER A 705 -9.82 10.94 -4.76
CA SER A 705 -10.26 11.97 -5.70
C SER A 705 -9.67 11.61 -7.07
N SER A 706 -10.53 11.28 -8.03
CA SER A 706 -10.20 11.08 -9.45
C SER A 706 -9.93 12.39 -10.17
#